data_AF-A0A9Q0D3P3-F1
#
_entry.id   AF-A0A9Q0D3P3-F1
#
_cell.length_a   1.000
_cell.length_b   1.000
_cell.length_c   1.000
_cell.angle_alpha   90.00
_cell.angle_beta   90.00
_cell.angle_gamma   90.00
#
_symmetry.space_group_name_H-M   'P 1'
#
loop_
_entity.id
_entity.type
_entity.pdbx_description
1 polymer ?
#
loop_
_entity_poly.entity_id
_entity_poly.type
_entity_poly.pdbx_seq_one_letter_code
_entity_poly.pdbx_strand_id
1 'polypeptide(L)'
;MYNQTQLLPHAFVWKVKSYLHNVTAFTFLPKPAVVFFRDIEGRLYVGVVNEKEKAKKQYEKAVSTGQTAGLVKASGRKMEKFSVSVNVAANSNVTFVLTYEELLQRKFGQYEILTRINPKQLVQNFQISADIYEPQGIAFVDAHGTFLSNELLPLVEKTVTDNKAHVLFSPTLDQQRACPGCEASLIHGDFIIKYDVKRAAGLGDIQVVNGYFVHFFAPPDLPRVPKNVVFVIDRSGSMSGTKMHQTRQALQSILSDLHREDSFGLITFDSEIISWKEGLSKATEENTAESINYVKTITYRGVTNINDAVMKAVDMLITGRRDKKLPERSLDMIILLTDGMPNSGESYIPKIQQNVREAIGGNMSLFCLGFGDDVDYSFLDVMAKQNNGVARRIYEASDAILQLQGFYDEVASPLLSEVDLRYPNNAVESLTTHHFSQLFNGSEIVVAGRLSDNDMDNFLVEVFANGYEQELQVQGQARATDWDVIYPEKEYIFGDFTERLWAYLTIQQLLETSKSGPPEEKSNATARALEMSLKYSFVTPLTSMVVTKPETEEDPSSTLIADKLTEEQRQMADKMGNRYNPQQFTTARYNYPSHASAAPTYFVDGDPHFMIELPERDDALCFNINDSPGTIFNLVRDPASGLLVNGQTIGDKMVAPDGKVNTYFGRLGVVHQTLGVRLEVTTQDITLSQDGRQVKLLWSDPASLKGLSVDLHLTKERILMVTLRDSVKFVILLHKVWKSHPYHQDYLGFYTLDSHLLSPSVHGLLGQFYHGVGFEVGDLRQGEVPEKPDATMYVKGHQLNVTRGWQRDFRKDVKNGENVPCWFVHSNGTGLIDGSAADYIVSGLFKTV
;
A
#
# COMPACT_ATOMS: atom_id res chain seq x y z
N MET A 1 -15.87 12.41 18.97
CA MET A 1 -16.37 12.25 17.58
C MET A 1 -17.64 11.44 17.70
N TYR A 2 -18.75 11.92 17.15
CA TYR A 2 -20.06 11.31 17.40
C TYR A 2 -20.27 10.11 16.46
N ASN A 3 -20.22 8.85 16.92
CA ASN A 3 -20.33 7.69 16.03
C ASN A 3 -21.73 7.02 16.03
N GLN A 4 -22.00 6.26 14.97
CA GLN A 4 -23.20 5.48 14.66
C GLN A 4 -23.00 3.99 14.99
N THR A 5 -24.02 3.15 14.78
CA THR A 5 -23.96 1.69 14.87
C THR A 5 -23.31 1.08 13.63
N GLN A 6 -22.10 0.52 13.81
CA GLN A 6 -21.29 -0.25 12.83
C GLN A 6 -20.90 0.43 11.50
N LEU A 7 -21.63 1.41 10.99
CA LEU A 7 -21.09 2.45 10.12
C LEU A 7 -20.60 3.57 11.04
N LEU A 8 -19.34 4.01 10.98
CA LEU A 8 -18.86 5.08 11.88
C LEU A 8 -18.45 6.32 11.08
N PRO A 9 -19.08 7.49 11.31
CA PRO A 9 -18.55 8.75 10.85
C PRO A 9 -17.36 9.16 11.71
N HIS A 10 -16.17 9.06 11.15
CA HIS A 10 -14.93 9.59 11.71
C HIS A 10 -14.69 10.99 11.20
N ALA A 11 -14.23 11.89 12.07
CA ALA A 11 -13.86 13.24 11.69
C ALA A 11 -12.46 13.57 12.20
N PHE A 12 -11.54 13.84 11.28
CA PHE A 12 -10.25 14.43 11.60
C PHE A 12 -10.36 15.95 11.44
N VAL A 13 -10.15 16.68 12.54
CA VAL A 13 -10.11 18.14 12.54
C VAL A 13 -8.68 18.60 12.79
N TRP A 14 -8.07 19.19 11.79
CA TRP A 14 -6.74 19.79 11.87
C TRP A 14 -6.88 21.30 11.84
N LYS A 15 -6.49 21.97 12.93
CA LYS A 15 -6.40 23.44 12.97
C LYS A 15 -4.94 23.84 12.99
N VAL A 16 -4.51 24.53 11.94
CA VAL A 16 -3.14 25.03 11.78
C VAL A 16 -3.19 26.54 11.75
N LYS A 17 -2.36 27.21 12.54
CA LYS A 17 -2.12 28.64 12.39
C LYS A 17 -0.79 28.80 11.64
N SER A 18 -0.84 29.29 10.40
CA SER A 18 0.35 29.34 9.54
C SER A 18 0.94 30.75 9.47
N TYR A 19 2.25 30.82 9.61
CA TYR A 19 3.07 32.00 9.29
C TYR A 19 3.75 31.86 7.91
N LEU A 20 3.51 30.74 7.21
CA LEU A 20 4.11 30.33 5.94
C LEU A 20 3.07 30.23 4.82
N HIS A 21 3.54 30.32 3.57
CA HIS A 21 2.70 30.41 2.38
C HIS A 21 2.09 29.08 1.89
N ASN A 22 2.56 27.92 2.37
CA ASN A 22 2.08 26.59 1.93
C ASN A 22 1.93 25.65 3.13
N VAL A 23 0.76 25.01 3.26
CA VAL A 23 0.41 24.07 4.33
C VAL A 23 -0.05 22.76 3.69
N THR A 24 0.61 21.66 4.05
CA THR A 24 0.22 20.30 3.64
C THR A 24 -0.40 19.57 4.82
N ALA A 25 -1.64 19.10 4.66
CA ALA A 25 -2.30 18.18 5.57
C ALA A 25 -2.32 16.79 4.94
N PHE A 26 -1.86 15.78 5.67
CA PHE A 26 -2.01 14.40 5.26
C PHE A 26 -2.50 13.54 6.42
N THR A 27 -3.26 12.50 6.11
CA THR A 27 -3.68 11.49 7.08
C THR A 27 -3.90 10.16 6.37
N PHE A 28 -4.06 9.10 7.14
CA PHE A 28 -4.37 7.77 6.63
C PHE A 28 -5.84 7.47 6.90
N LEU A 29 -6.56 7.06 5.87
CA LEU A 29 -7.97 6.67 5.93
C LEU A 29 -8.11 5.16 5.70
N PRO A 30 -9.09 4.48 6.27
CA PRO A 30 -9.36 3.09 5.92
C PRO A 30 -9.90 2.96 4.48
N LYS A 31 -9.73 1.78 3.86
CA LYS A 31 -10.10 1.51 2.45
C LYS A 31 -11.59 1.63 2.07
N PRO A 32 -12.57 1.69 2.98
CA PRO A 32 -13.95 2.00 2.63
C PRO A 32 -14.40 3.39 3.10
N ALA A 33 -13.55 4.41 2.96
CA ALA A 33 -13.83 5.77 3.44
C ALA A 33 -14.62 6.63 2.44
N VAL A 34 -15.73 7.23 2.89
CA VAL A 34 -16.30 8.46 2.27
C VAL A 34 -15.43 9.65 2.65
N VAL A 35 -15.36 10.75 1.90
CA VAL A 35 -14.54 11.90 2.32
C VAL A 35 -15.36 13.19 2.22
N PHE A 36 -15.29 14.08 3.20
CA PHE A 36 -15.85 15.43 3.09
C PHE A 36 -14.86 16.46 3.60
N PHE A 37 -14.86 17.65 2.99
CA PHE A 37 -13.99 18.77 3.33
C PHE A 37 -14.78 20.03 3.70
N ARG A 38 -14.27 20.82 4.65
CA ARG A 38 -14.77 22.16 5.02
C ARG A 38 -13.60 23.04 5.50
N ASP A 39 -13.58 24.31 5.11
CA ASP A 39 -12.58 25.31 5.50
C ASP A 39 -13.16 26.43 6.41
N ILE A 40 -12.48 27.58 6.45
CA ILE A 40 -12.53 28.60 7.52
C ILE A 40 -13.45 29.76 7.17
N GLU A 41 -14.01 30.37 8.22
CA GLU A 41 -14.92 31.51 8.11
C GLU A 41 -16.25 31.21 7.40
N GLY A 42 -16.56 29.94 7.16
CA GLY A 42 -17.86 29.51 6.63
C GLY A 42 -17.95 29.46 5.11
N ARG A 43 -16.84 29.68 4.39
CA ARG A 43 -16.74 29.22 2.99
C ARG A 43 -16.69 27.69 2.99
N LEU A 44 -17.24 27.08 1.95
CA LEU A 44 -17.44 25.63 1.89
C LEU A 44 -16.84 25.10 0.60
N TYR A 45 -15.58 24.68 0.64
CA TYR A 45 -15.00 23.87 -0.44
C TYR A 45 -15.45 22.41 -0.25
N VAL A 46 -16.50 21.97 -0.94
CA VAL A 46 -16.94 20.58 -0.86
C VAL A 46 -16.10 19.73 -1.82
N GLY A 47 -15.51 18.65 -1.31
CA GLY A 47 -14.92 17.62 -2.17
C GLY A 47 -16.00 16.94 -2.99
N VAL A 48 -15.87 16.98 -4.31
CA VAL A 48 -16.84 16.37 -5.22
C VAL A 48 -16.33 15.00 -5.64
N VAL A 49 -17.14 13.98 -5.41
CA VAL A 49 -16.89 12.64 -5.96
C VAL A 49 -17.25 12.66 -7.43
N ASN A 50 -16.25 12.40 -8.26
CA ASN A 50 -16.39 12.29 -9.70
C ASN A 50 -15.90 10.91 -10.17
N GLU A 51 -16.18 10.58 -11.42
CA GLU A 51 -15.48 9.48 -12.10
C GLU A 51 -13.96 9.69 -11.98
N LYS A 52 -13.23 8.60 -11.73
CA LYS A 52 -11.81 8.61 -11.44
C LYS A 52 -10.97 9.43 -12.44
N GLU A 53 -11.19 9.24 -13.73
CA GLU A 53 -10.49 9.97 -14.78
C GLU A 53 -10.87 11.45 -14.84
N LYS A 54 -12.14 11.79 -14.57
CA LYS A 54 -12.61 13.19 -14.54
C LYS A 54 -12.02 13.93 -13.33
N ALA A 55 -12.04 13.31 -12.15
CA ALA A 55 -11.45 13.85 -10.93
C ALA A 55 -9.95 14.10 -11.09
N LYS A 56 -9.22 13.16 -11.70
CA LYS A 56 -7.79 13.29 -11.99
C LYS A 56 -7.50 14.48 -12.92
N LYS A 57 -8.23 14.61 -14.03
CA LYS A 57 -8.09 15.74 -14.96
C LYS A 57 -8.40 17.09 -14.29
N GLN A 58 -9.44 17.14 -13.46
CA GLN A 58 -9.79 18.34 -12.70
C GLN A 58 -8.70 18.74 -11.70
N TYR A 59 -8.15 17.76 -10.98
CA TYR A 59 -7.03 17.98 -10.07
C TYR A 59 -5.79 18.50 -10.82
N GLU A 60 -5.38 17.84 -11.91
CA GLU A 60 -4.23 18.24 -12.73
C GLU A 60 -4.41 19.66 -13.32
N LYS A 61 -5.63 20.02 -13.73
CA LYS A 61 -5.98 21.38 -14.17
C LYS A 61 -5.82 22.39 -13.03
N ALA A 62 -6.35 22.11 -11.85
CA ALA A 62 -6.29 23.04 -10.70
C ALA A 62 -4.85 23.22 -10.18
N VAL A 63 -4.06 22.14 -10.13
CA VAL A 63 -2.65 22.21 -9.76
C VAL A 63 -1.85 23.02 -10.78
N SER A 64 -2.10 22.83 -12.08
CA SER A 64 -1.37 23.57 -13.13
C SER A 64 -1.73 25.06 -13.19
N THR A 65 -2.93 25.45 -12.77
CA THR A 65 -3.35 26.86 -12.65
C THR A 65 -2.97 27.48 -11.29
N GLY A 66 -2.25 26.77 -10.43
CA GLY A 66 -1.83 27.26 -9.11
C GLY A 66 -2.97 27.39 -8.09
N GLN A 67 -4.13 26.80 -8.38
CA GLN A 67 -5.28 26.77 -7.49
C GLN A 67 -5.10 25.74 -6.39
N THR A 68 -5.79 25.94 -5.27
CA THR A 68 -5.87 24.95 -4.20
C THR A 68 -6.57 23.69 -4.72
N ALA A 69 -5.89 22.55 -4.61
CA ALA A 69 -6.39 21.27 -5.08
C ALA A 69 -6.06 20.14 -4.11
N GLY A 70 -7.03 19.24 -3.89
CA GLY A 70 -6.87 18.02 -3.12
C GLY A 70 -7.30 16.81 -3.92
N LEU A 71 -6.54 15.70 -3.84
CA LEU A 71 -6.89 14.43 -4.46
C LEU A 71 -6.82 13.30 -3.45
N VAL A 72 -7.91 12.55 -3.32
CA VAL A 72 -7.94 11.33 -2.53
C VAL A 72 -7.80 10.13 -3.47
N LYS A 73 -6.80 9.28 -3.21
CA LYS A 73 -6.54 8.08 -4.00
C LYS A 73 -6.15 6.91 -3.09
N ALA A 74 -6.60 5.72 -3.47
CA ALA A 74 -6.25 4.47 -2.79
C ALA A 74 -4.75 4.16 -2.84
N SER A 75 -4.10 4.03 -1.67
CA SER A 75 -2.69 3.60 -1.54
C SER A 75 -2.37 2.95 -0.18
N GLY A 76 -1.95 1.68 -0.13
CA GLY A 76 -1.49 1.00 1.11
C GLY A 76 -2.16 -0.35 1.41
N ARG A 77 -1.80 -1.01 2.53
CA ARG A 77 -2.32 -2.35 2.93
C ARG A 77 -3.76 -2.31 3.46
N LYS A 78 -3.98 -1.60 4.58
CA LYS A 78 -5.30 -1.40 5.23
C LYS A 78 -5.83 0.04 5.10
N MET A 79 -4.93 1.00 4.90
CA MET A 79 -5.22 2.43 4.86
C MET A 79 -4.83 3.01 3.50
N GLU A 80 -5.51 4.08 3.09
CA GLU A 80 -5.24 4.98 1.97
C GLU A 80 -4.62 6.27 2.49
N LYS A 81 -3.67 6.87 1.75
CA LYS A 81 -3.06 8.14 2.14
C LYS A 81 -3.88 9.29 1.54
N PHE A 82 -4.49 10.09 2.40
CA PHE A 82 -5.08 11.37 2.04
C PHE A 82 -4.01 12.46 2.13
N SER A 83 -3.90 13.31 1.11
CA SER A 83 -2.99 14.47 1.12
C SER A 83 -3.65 15.65 0.43
N VAL A 84 -3.64 16.80 1.09
CA VAL A 84 -4.09 18.08 0.56
C VAL A 84 -3.04 19.13 0.85
N SER A 85 -2.66 19.88 -0.19
CA SER A 85 -1.71 20.99 -0.08
C SER A 85 -2.44 22.28 -0.45
N VAL A 86 -2.40 23.27 0.43
CA VAL A 86 -3.07 24.55 0.23
C VAL A 86 -2.09 25.70 0.46
N ASN A 87 -2.16 26.70 -0.42
CA ASN A 87 -1.43 27.95 -0.20
C ASN A 87 -2.28 28.87 0.68
N VAL A 88 -1.68 29.43 1.72
CA VAL A 88 -2.38 30.29 2.67
C VAL A 88 -1.71 31.64 2.80
N ALA A 89 -2.51 32.70 2.95
CA ALA A 89 -1.99 34.03 3.23
C ALA A 89 -1.24 34.05 4.58
N ALA A 90 -0.25 34.92 4.72
CA ALA A 90 0.48 35.07 5.97
C ALA A 90 -0.45 35.46 7.13
N ASN A 91 -0.22 34.92 8.33
CA ASN A 91 -1.04 35.13 9.55
C ASN A 91 -2.50 34.64 9.45
N SER A 92 -2.80 33.76 8.50
CA SER A 92 -4.11 33.10 8.42
C SER A 92 -4.13 31.83 9.25
N ASN A 93 -5.33 31.49 9.75
CA ASN A 93 -5.60 30.15 10.27
C ASN A 93 -6.02 29.28 9.08
N VAL A 94 -5.68 27.99 9.10
CA VAL A 94 -6.23 26.91 8.25
C VAL A 94 -6.97 25.88 9.13
N THR A 95 -8.20 25.50 8.78
CA THR A 95 -8.89 24.36 9.39
C THR A 95 -9.18 23.37 8.29
N PHE A 96 -8.63 22.17 8.42
CA PHE A 96 -8.98 21.04 7.58
C PHE A 96 -9.92 20.15 8.39
N VAL A 97 -11.13 19.95 7.88
CA VAL A 97 -12.02 18.92 8.38
C VAL A 97 -12.06 17.83 7.33
N LEU A 98 -11.72 16.61 7.73
CA LEU A 98 -11.86 15.42 6.92
C LEU A 98 -12.85 14.50 7.62
N THR A 99 -14.03 14.32 7.04
CA THR A 99 -15.00 13.34 7.54
C THR A 99 -14.98 12.11 6.65
N TYR A 100 -14.91 10.92 7.24
CA TYR A 100 -15.10 9.67 6.53
C TYR A 100 -16.00 8.71 7.25
N GLU A 101 -16.65 7.83 6.49
CA GLU A 101 -17.49 6.77 7.00
C GLU A 101 -16.84 5.43 6.70
N GLU A 102 -16.82 4.51 7.65
CA GLU A 102 -16.40 3.13 7.41
C GLU A 102 -17.44 2.15 7.94
N LEU A 103 -17.63 1.02 7.25
CA LEU A 103 -18.32 -0.14 7.81
C LEU A 103 -17.33 -0.97 8.61
N LEU A 104 -17.51 -1.02 9.92
CA LEU A 104 -16.77 -1.90 10.81
C LEU A 104 -17.15 -3.35 10.56
N GLN A 105 -16.14 -4.19 10.37
CA GLN A 105 -16.32 -5.63 10.26
C GLN A 105 -15.96 -6.29 11.58
N ARG A 106 -16.86 -7.09 12.12
CA ARG A 106 -16.58 -7.91 13.29
C ARG A 106 -15.63 -9.05 12.93
N LYS A 107 -14.49 -9.13 13.60
CA LYS A 107 -13.51 -10.22 13.46
C LYS A 107 -12.96 -10.59 14.81
N PHE A 108 -12.67 -11.87 15.03
CA PHE A 108 -12.16 -12.36 16.32
C PHE A 108 -13.03 -11.94 17.51
N GLY A 109 -14.34 -11.82 17.29
CA GLY A 109 -15.30 -11.48 18.34
C GLY A 109 -15.34 -10.00 18.71
N GLN A 110 -14.79 -9.11 17.90
CA GLN A 110 -14.74 -7.68 18.20
C GLN A 110 -14.73 -6.81 16.94
N TYR A 111 -15.15 -5.57 17.08
CA TYR A 111 -14.90 -4.51 16.11
C TYR A 111 -13.61 -3.78 16.48
N GLU A 112 -12.87 -3.32 15.46
CA GLU A 112 -11.61 -2.60 15.64
C GLU A 112 -11.67 -1.27 14.88
N ILE A 113 -11.50 -0.17 15.60
CA ILE A 113 -11.32 1.18 15.05
C ILE A 113 -9.83 1.48 15.12
N LEU A 114 -9.17 1.59 13.96
CA LEU A 114 -7.75 1.90 13.87
C LEU A 114 -7.53 3.31 13.35
N THR A 115 -6.86 4.14 14.15
CA THR A 115 -6.47 5.50 13.79
C THR A 115 -4.95 5.63 13.79
N ARG A 116 -4.36 5.87 12.62
CA ARG A 116 -2.92 6.12 12.49
C ARG A 116 -2.61 7.60 12.68
N ILE A 117 -1.72 7.88 13.62
CA ILE A 117 -1.41 9.24 14.08
C ILE A 117 0.06 9.56 13.80
N ASN A 118 0.27 10.66 13.10
CA ASN A 118 1.60 11.19 12.81
C ASN A 118 1.57 12.72 12.63
N PRO A 119 1.42 13.50 13.72
CA PRO A 119 1.30 14.95 13.65
C PRO A 119 2.60 15.64 13.20
N LYS A 120 3.76 14.96 13.18
CA LYS A 120 5.12 15.46 12.86
C LYS A 120 5.67 16.59 13.75
N GLN A 121 4.80 17.30 14.45
CA GLN A 121 5.10 18.39 15.38
C GLN A 121 4.26 18.25 16.66
N LEU A 122 4.62 19.00 17.71
CA LEU A 122 3.80 19.11 18.91
C LEU A 122 2.47 19.82 18.59
N VAL A 123 1.37 19.33 19.14
CA VAL A 123 0.02 19.84 18.87
C VAL A 123 -0.58 20.42 20.14
N GLN A 124 -0.87 21.72 20.13
CA GLN A 124 -1.31 22.43 21.34
C GLN A 124 -2.59 21.84 21.96
N ASN A 125 -3.55 21.45 21.12
CA ASN A 125 -4.81 20.84 21.54
C ASN A 125 -4.97 19.49 20.83
N PHE A 126 -4.15 18.49 21.20
CA PHE A 126 -4.30 17.14 20.67
C PHE A 126 -5.46 16.42 21.39
N GLN A 127 -6.37 15.84 20.61
CA GLN A 127 -7.49 15.09 21.15
C GLN A 127 -7.89 13.96 20.20
N ILE A 128 -8.06 12.76 20.75
CA ILE A 128 -8.79 11.66 20.14
C ILE A 128 -10.03 11.46 21.00
N SER A 129 -11.20 11.46 20.37
CA SER A 129 -12.46 11.23 21.05
C SER A 129 -13.32 10.32 20.19
N ALA A 130 -13.74 9.18 20.73
CA ALA A 130 -14.66 8.26 20.06
C ALA A 130 -15.90 8.09 20.93
N ASP A 131 -17.07 8.38 20.38
CA ASP A 131 -18.36 8.16 21.00
C ASP A 131 -19.07 7.00 20.30
N ILE A 132 -19.19 5.84 20.94
CA ILE A 132 -19.77 4.61 20.39
C ILE A 132 -21.20 4.46 20.92
N TYR A 133 -22.16 4.15 20.04
CA TYR A 133 -23.57 3.98 20.38
C TYR A 133 -24.07 2.66 19.79
N GLU A 134 -24.60 1.78 20.65
CA GLU A 134 -25.04 0.44 20.26
C GLU A 134 -26.38 0.10 20.96
N PRO A 135 -27.51 -0.05 20.23
CA PRO A 135 -28.84 -0.38 20.77
C PRO A 135 -28.88 -1.70 21.52
N GLN A 136 -28.10 -2.67 21.06
CA GLN A 136 -27.94 -3.96 21.72
C GLN A 136 -27.25 -3.82 23.10
N GLY A 137 -26.50 -2.74 23.28
CA GLY A 137 -25.67 -2.47 24.45
C GLY A 137 -24.20 -2.84 24.24
N ILE A 138 -23.31 -2.17 24.96
CA ILE A 138 -21.85 -2.39 24.89
C ILE A 138 -21.49 -3.56 25.81
N ALA A 139 -20.84 -4.60 25.26
CA ALA A 139 -20.31 -5.71 26.05
C ALA A 139 -18.96 -5.35 26.68
N PHE A 140 -18.06 -4.78 25.89
CA PHE A 140 -16.80 -4.23 26.38
C PHE A 140 -16.29 -3.14 25.44
N VAL A 141 -15.39 -2.30 25.96
CA VAL A 141 -14.60 -1.37 25.16
C VAL A 141 -13.20 -1.28 25.75
N ASP A 142 -12.20 -1.31 24.87
CA ASP A 142 -10.81 -1.12 25.22
C ASP A 142 -10.09 -0.23 24.21
N ALA A 143 -9.02 0.41 24.65
CA ALA A 143 -8.24 1.32 23.83
C ALA A 143 -6.75 1.17 24.15
N HIS A 144 -5.95 0.96 23.10
CA HIS A 144 -4.51 0.79 23.18
C HIS A 144 -3.84 1.56 22.05
N GLY A 145 -2.53 1.76 22.13
CA GLY A 145 -1.80 2.40 21.06
C GLY A 145 -0.32 2.07 21.11
N THR A 146 0.32 2.00 19.95
CA THR A 146 1.73 1.59 19.83
C THR A 146 2.70 2.59 20.48
N PHE A 147 2.26 3.83 20.65
CA PHE A 147 2.99 4.91 21.32
C PHE A 147 2.54 5.15 22.77
N LEU A 148 1.52 4.42 23.27
CA LEU A 148 1.06 4.57 24.65
C LEU A 148 2.03 3.88 25.60
N SER A 149 2.97 4.66 26.14
CA SER A 149 3.85 4.23 27.23
C SER A 149 3.08 4.12 28.55
N ASN A 150 3.69 3.50 29.57
CA ASN A 150 3.14 3.44 30.93
C ASN A 150 2.76 4.81 31.51
N GLU A 151 3.38 5.89 31.02
CA GLU A 151 3.10 7.26 31.44
C GLU A 151 1.88 7.87 30.75
N LEU A 152 1.54 7.41 29.53
CA LEU A 152 0.45 7.94 28.71
C LEU A 152 -0.82 7.11 28.80
N LEU A 153 -0.69 5.82 29.14
CA LEU A 153 -1.84 4.93 29.36
C LEU A 153 -2.88 5.51 30.33
N PRO A 154 -2.50 6.14 31.46
CA PRO A 154 -3.47 6.73 32.39
C PRO A 154 -4.27 7.91 31.81
N LEU A 155 -3.85 8.49 30.68
CA LEU A 155 -4.54 9.61 30.01
C LEU A 155 -5.69 9.14 29.12
N VAL A 156 -5.85 7.83 28.93
CA VAL A 156 -6.97 7.26 28.17
C VAL A 156 -8.17 7.14 29.11
N GLU A 157 -9.07 8.11 29.03
CA GLU A 157 -10.32 8.11 29.77
C GLU A 157 -11.37 7.28 29.02
N LYS A 158 -12.03 6.38 29.73
CA LYS A 158 -13.11 5.53 29.20
C LYS A 158 -14.33 5.68 30.10
N THR A 159 -15.44 6.15 29.55
CA THR A 159 -16.75 6.13 30.22
C THR A 159 -17.68 5.22 29.46
N VAL A 160 -18.31 4.27 30.17
CA VAL A 160 -19.15 3.24 29.56
C VAL A 160 -20.47 3.21 30.31
N THR A 161 -21.56 3.31 29.55
CA THR A 161 -22.94 3.10 29.99
C THR A 161 -23.47 1.87 29.24
N ASP A 162 -24.73 1.47 29.50
CA ASP A 162 -25.28 0.27 28.88
C ASP A 162 -25.23 0.28 27.35
N ASN A 163 -25.48 1.43 26.72
CA ASN A 163 -25.63 1.57 25.26
C ASN A 163 -24.68 2.58 24.63
N LYS A 164 -23.82 3.22 25.45
CA LYS A 164 -22.87 4.24 24.98
C LYS A 164 -21.51 4.04 25.61
N ALA A 165 -20.46 4.19 24.83
CA ALA A 165 -19.10 4.30 25.32
C ALA A 165 -18.44 5.58 24.79
N HIS A 166 -17.67 6.25 25.63
CA HIS A 166 -16.86 7.40 25.24
C HIS A 166 -15.41 7.13 25.63
N VAL A 167 -14.53 7.18 24.63
CA VAL A 167 -13.07 7.07 24.80
C VAL A 167 -12.46 8.42 24.48
N LEU A 168 -11.68 8.97 25.40
CA LEU A 168 -11.01 10.25 25.27
C LEU A 168 -9.51 10.09 25.56
N PHE A 169 -8.68 10.63 24.70
CA PHE A 169 -7.24 10.77 24.91
C PHE A 169 -6.82 12.20 24.53
N SER A 170 -6.39 12.98 25.52
CA SER A 170 -6.01 14.39 25.33
C SER A 170 -4.75 14.74 26.12
N PRO A 171 -3.56 14.42 25.59
CA PRO A 171 -2.28 14.72 26.21
C PRO A 171 -1.91 16.20 26.06
N THR A 172 -1.38 16.77 27.13
CA THR A 172 -0.78 18.12 27.14
C THR A 172 0.49 18.17 26.30
N LEU A 173 0.93 19.38 25.93
CA LEU A 173 2.18 19.57 25.17
C LEU A 173 3.39 18.89 25.83
N ASP A 174 3.51 18.95 27.15
CA ASP A 174 4.64 18.32 27.85
C ASP A 174 4.57 16.78 27.80
N GLN A 175 3.38 16.21 27.86
CA GLN A 175 3.16 14.76 27.71
C GLN A 175 3.41 14.27 26.27
N GLN A 176 3.37 15.17 25.29
CA GLN A 176 3.68 14.84 23.89
C GLN A 176 5.19 14.83 23.60
N ARG A 177 6.02 15.44 24.45
CA ARG A 177 7.46 15.59 24.17
C ARG A 177 8.21 14.28 24.33
N ALA A 178 9.02 13.92 23.33
CA ALA A 178 9.90 12.76 23.38
C ALA A 178 11.08 12.93 24.36
N CYS A 179 11.48 14.17 24.62
CA CYS A 179 12.59 14.53 25.49
C CYS A 179 12.34 15.90 26.17
N PRO A 180 12.90 16.13 27.37
CA PRO A 180 12.86 17.43 28.01
C PRO A 180 13.49 18.51 27.11
N GLY A 181 12.70 19.52 26.72
CA GLY A 181 13.17 20.68 25.96
C GLY A 181 13.33 20.49 24.45
N CYS A 182 12.91 19.36 23.87
CA CYS A 182 12.95 19.14 22.43
C CYS A 182 11.56 19.33 21.77
N GLU A 183 11.57 19.62 20.47
CA GLU A 183 10.36 19.81 19.63
C GLU A 183 9.81 18.48 19.06
N ALA A 184 10.48 17.37 19.34
CA ALA A 184 10.07 16.05 18.85
C ALA A 184 8.88 15.51 19.64
N SER A 185 7.85 15.04 18.93
CA SER A 185 6.68 14.39 19.52
C SER A 185 6.86 12.87 19.59
N LEU A 186 6.54 12.27 20.73
CA LEU A 186 6.47 10.80 20.88
C LEU A 186 5.15 10.22 20.33
N ILE A 187 4.16 11.07 20.01
CA ILE A 187 2.85 10.62 19.53
C ILE A 187 2.98 10.27 18.06
N HIS A 188 3.42 9.05 17.80
CA HIS A 188 3.57 8.52 16.45
C HIS A 188 3.27 7.02 16.43
N GLY A 189 2.23 6.62 15.71
CA GLY A 189 1.86 5.21 15.56
C GLY A 189 0.36 5.01 15.47
N ASP A 190 -0.11 3.83 15.88
CA ASP A 190 -1.50 3.43 15.74
C ASP A 190 -2.21 3.54 17.11
N PHE A 191 -3.41 4.14 17.13
CA PHE A 191 -4.34 4.15 18.25
C PHE A 191 -5.55 3.32 17.88
N ILE A 192 -5.84 2.30 18.67
CA ILE A 192 -6.75 1.22 18.34
C ILE A 192 -7.79 1.11 19.44
N ILE A 193 -9.06 1.27 19.08
CA ILE A 193 -10.21 1.05 19.97
C ILE A 193 -10.87 -0.27 19.56
N LYS A 194 -11.01 -1.18 20.51
CA LYS A 194 -11.68 -2.48 20.34
C LYS A 194 -12.95 -2.52 21.17
N TYR A 195 -14.05 -2.97 20.60
CA TYR A 195 -15.29 -3.13 21.34
C TYR A 195 -16.12 -4.27 20.78
N ASP A 196 -17.06 -4.77 21.55
CA ASP A 196 -18.14 -5.64 21.05
C ASP A 196 -19.45 -5.27 21.76
N VAL A 197 -20.53 -5.78 21.20
CA VAL A 197 -21.91 -5.54 21.63
C VAL A 197 -22.46 -6.73 22.41
N LYS A 198 -23.45 -6.50 23.27
CA LYS A 198 -24.17 -7.58 23.96
C LYS A 198 -24.99 -8.34 22.93
N ARG A 199 -24.80 -9.66 22.84
CA ARG A 199 -25.48 -10.49 21.84
C ARG A 199 -26.60 -11.29 22.45
N ALA A 200 -27.77 -11.22 21.83
CA ALA A 200 -28.93 -12.02 22.21
C ALA A 200 -29.02 -13.28 21.35
N ALA A 201 -29.49 -14.37 21.95
CA ALA A 201 -29.91 -15.54 21.20
C ALA A 201 -31.18 -15.22 20.39
N GLY A 202 -31.26 -15.71 19.14
CA GLY A 202 -32.45 -15.54 18.29
C GLY A 202 -32.12 -15.00 16.91
N LEU A 203 -32.92 -14.05 16.44
CA LEU A 203 -32.80 -13.47 15.10
C LEU A 203 -31.57 -12.60 14.93
N GLY A 204 -30.86 -12.20 15.99
CA GLY A 204 -29.90 -11.10 15.89
C GLY A 204 -30.60 -9.75 16.03
N ASP A 205 -30.01 -8.69 15.51
CA ASP A 205 -30.53 -7.32 15.62
C ASP A 205 -30.90 -6.76 14.26
N ILE A 206 -32.08 -6.14 14.21
CA ILE A 206 -32.65 -5.60 12.99
C ILE A 206 -32.99 -4.14 13.26
N GLN A 207 -32.28 -3.25 12.58
CA GLN A 207 -32.45 -1.81 12.69
C GLN A 207 -33.17 -1.31 11.44
N VAL A 208 -34.32 -0.67 11.62
CA VAL A 208 -35.14 -0.15 10.51
C VAL A 208 -35.25 1.37 10.68
N VAL A 209 -34.87 2.11 9.64
CA VAL A 209 -34.93 3.59 9.59
C VAL A 209 -35.23 4.03 8.16
N ASN A 210 -36.18 4.96 8.00
CA ASN A 210 -36.49 5.64 6.73
C ASN A 210 -36.70 4.71 5.52
N GLY A 211 -37.32 3.54 5.76
CA GLY A 211 -37.63 2.57 4.70
C GLY A 211 -36.45 1.73 4.26
N TYR A 212 -35.38 1.73 5.05
CA TYR A 212 -34.25 0.83 4.91
C TYR A 212 -34.07 0.05 6.20
N PHE A 213 -33.55 -1.16 6.08
CA PHE A 213 -33.20 -1.98 7.22
C PHE A 213 -31.80 -2.56 7.11
N VAL A 214 -31.23 -2.86 8.27
CA VAL A 214 -29.98 -3.57 8.43
C VAL A 214 -30.17 -4.66 9.47
N HIS A 215 -29.76 -5.87 9.15
CA HIS A 215 -29.88 -7.06 9.97
C HIS A 215 -28.49 -7.62 10.28
N PHE A 216 -28.12 -7.58 11.55
CA PHE A 216 -26.88 -8.09 12.11
C PHE A 216 -27.12 -9.46 12.76
N PHE A 217 -26.53 -10.51 12.19
CA PHE A 217 -26.72 -11.89 12.63
C PHE A 217 -25.39 -12.52 13.08
N ALA A 218 -25.26 -12.72 14.39
CA ALA A 218 -24.15 -13.40 15.04
C ALA A 218 -24.62 -13.99 16.39
N PRO A 219 -25.36 -15.11 16.36
CA PRO A 219 -25.85 -15.75 17.58
C PRO A 219 -24.70 -16.17 18.52
N PRO A 220 -24.80 -15.89 19.84
CA PRO A 220 -23.79 -16.30 20.81
C PRO A 220 -23.88 -17.80 21.11
N ASP A 221 -22.80 -18.34 21.69
CA ASP A 221 -22.75 -19.65 22.35
C ASP A 221 -23.15 -20.87 21.49
N LEU A 222 -22.99 -20.79 20.16
CA LEU A 222 -23.22 -21.94 19.28
C LEU A 222 -22.09 -22.98 19.38
N PRO A 223 -22.40 -24.29 19.33
CA PRO A 223 -21.39 -25.33 19.25
C PRO A 223 -20.66 -25.25 17.92
N ARG A 224 -19.34 -25.49 17.97
CA ARG A 224 -18.49 -25.53 16.79
C ARG A 224 -18.86 -26.71 15.88
N VAL A 225 -18.90 -26.47 14.58
CA VAL A 225 -19.04 -27.50 13.55
C VAL A 225 -17.66 -28.05 13.20
N PRO A 226 -17.42 -29.39 13.24
CA PRO A 226 -16.17 -29.98 12.79
C PRO A 226 -15.89 -29.68 11.31
N LYS A 227 -14.61 -29.55 10.95
CA LYS A 227 -14.20 -29.26 9.58
C LYS A 227 -13.25 -30.31 9.01
N ASN A 228 -13.33 -30.50 7.69
CA ASN A 228 -12.45 -31.31 6.87
C ASN A 228 -11.62 -30.35 6.02
N VAL A 229 -10.37 -30.11 6.38
CA VAL A 229 -9.53 -29.08 5.74
C VAL A 229 -8.36 -29.69 4.97
N VAL A 230 -8.22 -29.33 3.70
CA VAL A 230 -7.03 -29.69 2.91
C VAL A 230 -6.18 -28.43 2.68
N PHE A 231 -4.96 -28.44 3.22
CA PHE A 231 -3.97 -27.40 2.99
C PHE A 231 -3.21 -27.71 1.70
N VAL A 232 -3.26 -26.79 0.73
CA VAL A 232 -2.62 -26.91 -0.58
C VAL A 232 -1.52 -25.87 -0.67
N ILE A 233 -0.27 -26.31 -0.50
CA ILE A 233 0.88 -25.44 -0.25
C ILE A 233 1.83 -25.45 -1.44
N ASP A 234 2.01 -24.30 -2.04
CA ASP A 234 2.99 -24.08 -3.09
C ASP A 234 4.40 -24.27 -2.54
N ARG A 235 5.20 -25.07 -3.24
CA ARG A 235 6.61 -25.27 -2.96
C ARG A 235 7.49 -25.01 -4.18
N SER A 236 7.03 -24.18 -5.11
CA SER A 236 7.77 -23.72 -6.27
C SER A 236 9.07 -23.00 -5.88
N GLY A 237 9.97 -22.80 -6.85
CA GLY A 237 11.26 -22.16 -6.60
C GLY A 237 11.16 -20.73 -6.05
N SER A 238 10.09 -19.98 -6.37
CA SER A 238 9.84 -18.61 -5.89
C SER A 238 9.63 -18.54 -4.38
N MET A 239 9.09 -19.61 -3.78
CA MET A 239 8.90 -19.72 -2.33
C MET A 239 10.21 -19.79 -1.53
N SER A 240 11.38 -19.79 -2.19
CA SER A 240 12.68 -19.90 -1.52
C SER A 240 12.93 -18.84 -0.44
N GLY A 241 13.78 -19.18 0.53
CA GLY A 241 14.20 -18.26 1.59
C GLY A 241 13.10 -18.02 2.64
N THR A 242 12.80 -16.73 2.90
CA THR A 242 11.94 -16.30 4.00
C THR A 242 10.50 -16.77 3.85
N LYS A 243 9.95 -16.79 2.61
CA LYS A 243 8.57 -17.25 2.34
C LYS A 243 8.34 -18.68 2.83
N MET A 244 9.12 -19.65 2.35
CA MET A 244 9.01 -21.06 2.79
C MET A 244 9.33 -21.23 4.29
N HIS A 245 10.22 -20.42 4.86
CA HIS A 245 10.44 -20.46 6.31
C HIS A 245 9.19 -20.04 7.09
N GLN A 246 8.59 -18.91 6.75
CA GLN A 246 7.39 -18.38 7.39
C GLN A 246 6.17 -19.27 7.16
N THR A 247 5.99 -19.80 5.94
CA THR A 247 4.94 -20.78 5.62
C THR A 247 5.02 -22.02 6.51
N ARG A 248 6.22 -22.61 6.66
CA ARG A 248 6.39 -23.79 7.52
C ARG A 248 6.12 -23.48 8.99
N GLN A 249 6.48 -22.30 9.49
CA GLN A 249 6.21 -21.91 10.88
C GLN A 249 4.73 -21.68 11.12
N ALA A 250 4.04 -20.99 10.21
CA ALA A 250 2.61 -20.79 10.28
C ALA A 250 1.84 -22.11 10.24
N LEU A 251 2.17 -23.01 9.29
CA LEU A 251 1.53 -24.33 9.19
C LEU A 251 1.74 -25.18 10.44
N GLN A 252 2.92 -25.14 11.06
CA GLN A 252 3.16 -25.86 12.32
C GLN A 252 2.23 -25.39 13.44
N SER A 253 1.97 -24.08 13.51
CA SER A 253 1.05 -23.51 14.50
C SER A 253 -0.39 -23.91 14.19
N ILE A 254 -0.82 -23.67 12.94
CA ILE A 254 -2.16 -24.00 12.45
C ILE A 254 -2.51 -25.49 12.65
N LEU A 255 -1.57 -26.40 12.37
CA LEU A 255 -1.79 -27.83 12.56
C LEU A 255 -1.91 -28.21 14.05
N SER A 256 -1.20 -27.49 14.93
CA SER A 256 -1.29 -27.69 16.38
C SER A 256 -2.62 -27.21 16.95
N ASP A 257 -3.25 -26.24 16.30
CA ASP A 257 -4.53 -25.65 16.72
C ASP A 257 -5.75 -26.39 16.16
N LEU A 258 -5.56 -27.44 15.35
CA LEU A 258 -6.66 -28.28 14.86
C LEU A 258 -7.35 -29.02 16.01
N HIS A 259 -8.68 -29.00 16.03
CA HIS A 259 -9.46 -29.74 17.01
C HIS A 259 -9.51 -31.22 16.67
N ARG A 260 -9.55 -32.10 17.69
CA ARG A 260 -9.53 -33.57 17.52
C ARG A 260 -10.66 -34.15 16.65
N GLU A 261 -11.76 -33.42 16.54
CA GLU A 261 -12.92 -33.78 15.72
C GLU A 261 -12.73 -33.44 14.23
N ASP A 262 -11.76 -32.58 13.92
CA ASP A 262 -11.43 -32.19 12.56
C ASP A 262 -10.69 -33.33 11.84
N SER A 263 -10.86 -33.33 10.52
CA SER A 263 -10.04 -34.14 9.62
C SER A 263 -9.23 -33.20 8.73
N PHE A 264 -8.01 -33.58 8.40
CA PHE A 264 -7.15 -32.74 7.59
C PHE A 264 -6.31 -33.51 6.58
N GLY A 265 -5.93 -32.83 5.52
CA GLY A 265 -4.98 -33.28 4.51
C GLY A 265 -3.96 -32.19 4.23
N LEU A 266 -2.78 -32.59 3.75
CA LEU A 266 -1.74 -31.68 3.33
C LEU A 266 -1.23 -32.12 1.96
N ILE A 267 -1.30 -31.19 1.01
CA ILE A 267 -0.80 -31.33 -0.35
C ILE A 267 0.27 -30.26 -0.52
N THR A 268 1.44 -30.66 -1.03
CA THR A 268 2.44 -29.74 -1.54
C THR A 268 2.54 -29.88 -3.03
N PHE A 269 2.70 -28.76 -3.74
CA PHE A 269 2.73 -28.80 -5.20
C PHE A 269 3.84 -27.92 -5.78
N ASP A 270 4.43 -28.44 -6.85
CA ASP A 270 5.26 -27.69 -7.79
C ASP A 270 4.84 -28.08 -9.24
N SER A 271 5.71 -28.75 -10.00
CA SER A 271 5.32 -29.57 -11.16
C SER A 271 4.68 -30.91 -10.76
N GLU A 272 5.00 -31.40 -9.56
CA GLU A 272 4.50 -32.63 -8.96
C GLU A 272 3.56 -32.29 -7.80
N ILE A 273 2.53 -33.11 -7.62
CA ILE A 273 1.56 -32.96 -6.53
C ILE A 273 1.80 -34.09 -5.55
N ILE A 274 2.25 -33.75 -4.34
CA ILE A 274 2.60 -34.72 -3.31
C ILE A 274 1.70 -34.51 -2.10
N SER A 275 0.98 -35.56 -1.71
CA SER A 275 0.20 -35.58 -0.47
C SER A 275 1.02 -36.19 0.67
N TRP A 276 0.80 -35.72 1.90
CA TRP A 276 1.39 -36.33 3.10
C TRP A 276 0.85 -37.75 3.32
N LYS A 277 -0.46 -37.95 3.12
CA LYS A 277 -1.17 -39.24 3.16
C LYS A 277 -2.19 -39.27 2.00
N GLU A 278 -2.57 -40.47 1.54
CA GLU A 278 -3.47 -40.64 0.39
C GLU A 278 -4.86 -39.99 0.58
N GLY A 279 -5.32 -39.89 1.83
CA GLY A 279 -6.61 -39.30 2.20
C GLY A 279 -6.52 -38.45 3.46
N LEU A 280 -7.66 -37.90 3.88
CA LEU A 280 -7.74 -37.11 5.10
C LEU A 280 -7.50 -37.98 6.35
N SER A 281 -6.84 -37.39 7.34
CA SER A 281 -6.57 -38.00 8.64
C SER A 281 -7.24 -37.20 9.76
N LYS A 282 -7.76 -37.88 10.78
CA LYS A 282 -8.25 -37.18 11.98
C LYS A 282 -7.11 -36.44 12.68
N ALA A 283 -7.38 -35.27 13.23
CA ALA A 283 -6.45 -34.47 14.01
C ALA A 283 -6.17 -35.05 15.41
N THR A 284 -5.69 -36.30 15.45
CA THR A 284 -5.13 -36.89 16.67
C THR A 284 -3.75 -36.31 16.95
N GLU A 285 -3.32 -36.29 18.21
CA GLU A 285 -1.98 -35.81 18.59
C GLU A 285 -0.86 -36.47 17.78
N GLU A 286 -0.99 -37.77 17.50
CA GLU A 286 -0.06 -38.53 16.66
C GLU A 286 -0.04 -38.04 15.21
N ASN A 287 -1.20 -37.93 14.55
CA ASN A 287 -1.30 -37.45 13.17
C ASN A 287 -0.83 -35.99 13.06
N THR A 288 -1.17 -35.15 14.03
CA THR A 288 -0.71 -33.76 14.08
C THR A 288 0.81 -33.71 14.19
N ALA A 289 1.43 -34.47 15.10
CA ALA A 289 2.88 -34.52 15.24
C ALA A 289 3.60 -35.05 13.98
N GLU A 290 3.07 -36.11 13.35
CA GLU A 290 3.58 -36.63 12.08
C GLU A 290 3.49 -35.60 10.96
N SER A 291 2.37 -34.90 10.83
CA SER A 291 2.17 -33.87 9.81
C SER A 291 3.09 -32.67 10.02
N ILE A 292 3.34 -32.25 11.26
CA ILE A 292 4.31 -31.22 11.61
C ILE A 292 5.72 -31.63 11.18
N ASN A 293 6.09 -32.90 11.36
CA ASN A 293 7.38 -33.41 10.90
C ASN A 293 7.46 -33.43 9.37
N TYR A 294 6.38 -33.77 8.66
CA TYR A 294 6.32 -33.65 7.21
C TYR A 294 6.44 -32.18 6.75
N VAL A 295 5.79 -31.22 7.42
CA VAL A 295 5.91 -29.79 7.09
C VAL A 295 7.35 -29.30 7.17
N LYS A 296 8.13 -29.79 8.15
CA LYS A 296 9.56 -29.43 8.29
C LYS A 296 10.41 -29.87 7.10
N THR A 297 10.04 -30.97 6.44
CA THR A 297 10.78 -31.52 5.28
C THR A 297 10.41 -30.88 3.95
N ILE A 298 9.39 -30.00 3.92
CA ILE A 298 9.02 -29.27 2.71
C ILE A 298 10.19 -28.41 2.23
N THR A 299 10.66 -28.71 1.02
CA THR A 299 11.68 -27.95 0.28
C THR A 299 11.04 -27.19 -0.88
N TYR A 300 11.66 -26.09 -1.30
CA TYR A 300 11.24 -25.34 -2.48
C TYR A 300 11.97 -25.84 -3.74
N ARG A 301 11.26 -26.05 -4.86
CA ARG A 301 11.82 -26.38 -6.17
C ARG A 301 10.76 -26.27 -7.27
N GLY A 302 11.21 -26.25 -8.52
CA GLY A 302 10.33 -26.45 -9.68
C GLY A 302 9.43 -25.26 -10.00
N VAL A 303 8.32 -25.59 -10.66
CA VAL A 303 7.31 -24.69 -11.24
C VAL A 303 5.99 -24.79 -10.46
N THR A 304 4.88 -24.25 -10.96
CA THR A 304 3.64 -24.03 -10.20
C THR A 304 2.43 -24.59 -10.94
N ASN A 305 1.90 -25.74 -10.50
CA ASN A 305 0.69 -26.39 -11.04
C ASN A 305 -0.50 -26.28 -10.07
N ILE A 306 -1.18 -25.12 -10.07
CA ILE A 306 -2.31 -24.83 -9.18
C ILE A 306 -3.53 -25.70 -9.52
N ASN A 307 -3.83 -25.88 -10.82
CA ASN A 307 -5.03 -26.59 -11.26
C ASN A 307 -5.09 -27.99 -10.65
N ASP A 308 -4.07 -28.80 -10.91
CA ASP A 308 -4.10 -30.21 -10.52
C ASP A 308 -3.96 -30.38 -8.99
N ALA A 309 -3.28 -29.45 -8.32
CA ALA A 309 -3.17 -29.44 -6.87
C ALA A 309 -4.52 -29.21 -6.18
N VAL A 310 -5.31 -28.24 -6.65
CA VAL A 310 -6.67 -27.98 -6.15
C VAL A 310 -7.61 -29.13 -6.52
N MET A 311 -7.53 -29.65 -7.75
CA MET A 311 -8.33 -30.82 -8.15
C MET A 311 -8.04 -32.04 -7.28
N LYS A 312 -6.78 -32.24 -6.87
CA LYS A 312 -6.42 -33.33 -5.95
C LYS A 312 -7.00 -33.13 -4.55
N ALA A 313 -7.06 -31.89 -4.06
CA ALA A 313 -7.70 -31.57 -2.78
C ALA A 313 -9.21 -31.88 -2.82
N VAL A 314 -9.89 -31.50 -3.91
CA VAL A 314 -11.31 -31.81 -4.14
C VAL A 314 -11.52 -33.33 -4.17
N ASP A 315 -10.72 -34.07 -4.92
CA ASP A 315 -10.77 -35.54 -4.99
C ASP A 315 -10.63 -36.20 -3.60
N MET A 316 -9.71 -35.71 -2.77
CA MET A 316 -9.53 -36.20 -1.39
C MET A 316 -10.78 -36.01 -0.53
N LEU A 317 -11.43 -34.85 -0.62
CA LEU A 317 -12.64 -34.53 0.13
C LEU A 317 -13.85 -35.35 -0.37
N ILE A 318 -14.07 -35.41 -1.69
CA ILE A 318 -15.14 -36.22 -2.30
C ILE A 318 -14.98 -37.70 -1.92
N THR A 319 -13.77 -38.23 -2.03
CA THR A 319 -13.49 -39.63 -1.69
C THR A 319 -13.70 -39.89 -0.21
N GLY A 320 -13.26 -38.98 0.67
CA GLY A 320 -13.48 -39.09 2.11
C GLY A 320 -14.97 -39.12 2.50
N ARG A 321 -15.79 -38.27 1.88
CA ARG A 321 -17.26 -38.27 2.04
C ARG A 321 -17.88 -39.57 1.54
N ARG A 322 -17.57 -39.96 0.30
CA ARG A 322 -18.10 -41.17 -0.36
C ARG A 322 -17.80 -42.43 0.44
N ASP A 323 -16.58 -42.53 0.97
CA ASP A 323 -16.12 -43.67 1.76
C ASP A 323 -16.62 -43.62 3.24
N LYS A 324 -17.43 -42.62 3.60
CA LYS A 324 -17.97 -42.40 4.97
C LYS A 324 -16.88 -42.31 6.05
N LYS A 325 -15.71 -41.78 5.70
CA LYS A 325 -14.60 -41.55 6.63
C LYS A 325 -14.66 -40.18 7.31
N LEU A 326 -15.44 -39.26 6.75
CA LEU A 326 -15.63 -37.91 7.25
C LEU A 326 -16.99 -37.79 7.98
N PRO A 327 -17.11 -36.91 8.99
CA PRO A 327 -18.39 -36.67 9.66
C PRO A 327 -19.49 -36.21 8.68
N GLU A 328 -20.75 -36.59 8.92
CA GLU A 328 -21.85 -36.21 8.01
C GLU A 328 -22.11 -34.70 8.01
N ARG A 329 -22.12 -34.06 9.19
CA ARG A 329 -22.38 -32.63 9.36
C ARG A 329 -21.12 -31.76 9.47
N SER A 330 -19.98 -32.23 8.95
CA SER A 330 -18.76 -31.40 8.86
C SER A 330 -18.73 -30.54 7.60
N LEU A 331 -17.94 -29.47 7.65
CA LEU A 331 -17.68 -28.59 6.51
C LEU A 331 -16.41 -28.96 5.76
N ASP A 332 -16.45 -28.91 4.43
CA ASP A 332 -15.30 -29.21 3.58
C ASP A 332 -14.62 -27.90 3.14
N MET A 333 -13.32 -27.78 3.40
CA MET A 333 -12.54 -26.57 3.18
C MET A 333 -11.22 -26.88 2.48
N ILE A 334 -10.83 -26.01 1.55
CA ILE A 334 -9.52 -26.03 0.89
C ILE A 334 -8.85 -24.70 1.17
N ILE A 335 -7.61 -24.72 1.66
CA ILE A 335 -6.80 -23.52 1.86
C ILE A 335 -5.59 -23.62 0.93
N LEU A 336 -5.61 -22.84 -0.14
CA LEU A 336 -4.53 -22.72 -1.11
C LEU A 336 -3.58 -21.59 -0.69
N LEU A 337 -2.28 -21.84 -0.65
CA LEU A 337 -1.24 -20.82 -0.48
C LEU A 337 -0.28 -20.88 -1.66
N THR A 338 -0.09 -19.77 -2.36
CA THR A 338 0.84 -19.65 -3.50
C THR A 338 1.45 -18.24 -3.57
N ASP A 339 2.68 -18.15 -4.06
CA ASP A 339 3.35 -16.88 -4.34
C ASP A 339 3.49 -16.57 -5.83
N GLY A 340 3.00 -17.44 -6.71
CA GLY A 340 3.25 -17.33 -8.15
C GLY A 340 2.05 -17.66 -9.03
N MET A 341 2.16 -17.27 -10.30
CA MET A 341 1.18 -17.60 -11.33
C MET A 341 1.33 -19.06 -11.80
N PRO A 342 0.23 -19.74 -12.19
CA PRO A 342 0.30 -21.09 -12.71
C PRO A 342 1.12 -21.12 -14.02
N ASN A 343 2.14 -21.96 -14.07
CA ASN A 343 3.09 -22.07 -15.19
C ASN A 343 3.46 -23.53 -15.52
N SER A 344 2.76 -24.50 -14.92
CA SER A 344 2.86 -25.93 -15.21
C SER A 344 1.47 -26.57 -15.13
N GLY A 345 1.23 -27.64 -15.90
CA GLY A 345 -0.12 -28.17 -16.09
C GLY A 345 -0.99 -27.22 -16.91
N GLU A 346 -2.25 -27.04 -16.50
CA GLU A 346 -3.13 -25.99 -17.04
C GLU A 346 -2.72 -24.62 -16.48
N SER A 347 -2.37 -23.69 -17.35
CA SER A 347 -1.94 -22.33 -17.01
C SER A 347 -2.91 -21.24 -17.47
N TYR A 348 -3.92 -21.59 -18.26
CA TYR A 348 -4.93 -20.63 -18.71
C TYR A 348 -5.93 -20.33 -17.60
N ILE A 349 -5.77 -19.16 -16.97
CA ILE A 349 -6.54 -18.70 -15.80
C ILE A 349 -8.05 -18.96 -15.88
N PRO A 350 -8.78 -18.56 -16.95
CA PRO A 350 -10.22 -18.79 -17.02
C PRO A 350 -10.60 -20.27 -17.00
N LYS A 351 -9.75 -21.13 -17.57
CA LYS A 351 -9.97 -22.58 -17.56
C LYS A 351 -9.70 -23.18 -16.18
N ILE A 352 -8.68 -22.73 -15.46
CA ILE A 352 -8.44 -23.15 -14.07
C ILE A 352 -9.63 -22.77 -13.18
N GLN A 353 -10.10 -21.52 -13.26
CA GLN A 353 -11.26 -21.06 -12.50
C GLN A 353 -12.52 -21.87 -12.83
N GLN A 354 -12.74 -22.19 -14.11
CA GLN A 354 -13.83 -23.06 -14.54
C GLN A 354 -13.69 -24.47 -13.96
N ASN A 355 -12.52 -25.11 -14.10
CA ASN A 355 -12.28 -26.47 -13.62
C ASN A 355 -12.53 -26.57 -12.10
N VAL A 356 -11.97 -25.63 -11.33
CA VAL A 356 -12.11 -25.58 -9.87
C VAL A 356 -13.58 -25.38 -9.48
N ARG A 357 -14.29 -24.44 -10.13
CA ARG A 357 -15.72 -24.20 -9.87
C ARG A 357 -16.59 -25.42 -10.16
N GLU A 358 -16.34 -26.10 -11.28
CA GLU A 358 -17.07 -27.32 -11.65
C GLU A 358 -16.79 -28.47 -10.67
N ALA A 359 -15.55 -28.59 -10.18
CA ALA A 359 -15.14 -29.65 -9.27
C ALA A 359 -15.68 -29.46 -7.85
N ILE A 360 -15.65 -28.23 -7.33
CA ILE A 360 -16.16 -27.90 -6.00
C ILE A 360 -17.70 -27.98 -5.95
N GLY A 361 -18.37 -27.52 -7.01
CA GLY A 361 -19.82 -27.69 -7.19
C GLY A 361 -20.67 -27.09 -6.06
N GLY A 362 -20.16 -26.07 -5.36
CA GLY A 362 -20.83 -25.39 -4.24
C GLY A 362 -20.76 -26.11 -2.89
N ASN A 363 -20.22 -27.33 -2.83
CA ASN A 363 -20.24 -28.17 -1.62
C ASN A 363 -19.02 -27.98 -0.70
N MET A 364 -18.04 -27.16 -1.12
CA MET A 364 -16.79 -26.91 -0.42
C MET A 364 -16.45 -25.43 -0.49
N SER A 365 -15.72 -24.93 0.50
CA SER A 365 -15.16 -23.58 0.47
C SER A 365 -13.69 -23.60 0.05
N LEU A 366 -13.32 -22.70 -0.87
CA LEU A 366 -11.93 -22.49 -1.27
C LEU A 366 -11.44 -21.12 -0.80
N PHE A 367 -10.43 -21.14 0.06
CA PHE A 367 -9.71 -19.96 0.50
C PHE A 367 -8.36 -19.86 -0.19
N CYS A 368 -8.03 -18.67 -0.71
CA CYS A 368 -6.81 -18.45 -1.48
C CYS A 368 -5.90 -17.43 -0.79
N LEU A 369 -4.69 -17.83 -0.44
CA LEU A 369 -3.67 -16.99 0.18
C LEU A 369 -2.59 -16.68 -0.86
N GLY A 370 -2.54 -15.42 -1.30
CA GLY A 370 -1.51 -14.94 -2.22
C GLY A 370 -0.35 -14.34 -1.45
N PHE A 371 0.81 -15.02 -1.44
CA PHE A 371 1.99 -14.60 -0.70
C PHE A 371 2.90 -13.72 -1.58
N GLY A 372 3.11 -12.47 -1.16
CA GLY A 372 3.95 -11.53 -1.91
C GLY A 372 3.22 -10.94 -3.10
N ASP A 373 3.97 -10.22 -3.95
CA ASP A 373 3.38 -9.45 -5.03
C ASP A 373 3.36 -10.11 -6.41
N ASP A 374 4.01 -11.28 -6.53
CA ASP A 374 4.26 -11.98 -7.79
C ASP A 374 3.05 -12.78 -8.33
N VAL A 375 2.03 -13.02 -7.50
CA VAL A 375 0.75 -13.61 -7.93
C VAL A 375 -0.28 -12.51 -8.21
N ASP A 376 -1.01 -12.65 -9.32
CA ASP A 376 -2.18 -11.80 -9.61
C ASP A 376 -3.26 -12.08 -8.57
N TYR A 377 -3.47 -11.11 -7.67
CA TYR A 377 -4.48 -11.22 -6.63
C TYR A 377 -5.90 -11.32 -7.20
N SER A 378 -6.18 -10.69 -8.35
CA SER A 378 -7.49 -10.74 -9.00
C SER A 378 -7.87 -12.17 -9.40
N PHE A 379 -6.89 -12.93 -9.90
CA PHE A 379 -7.06 -14.34 -10.24
C PHE A 379 -7.51 -15.17 -9.02
N LEU A 380 -6.82 -15.00 -7.88
CA LEU A 380 -7.13 -15.69 -6.63
C LEU A 380 -8.46 -15.23 -6.01
N ASP A 381 -8.74 -13.92 -6.03
CA ASP A 381 -9.99 -13.32 -5.51
C ASP A 381 -11.21 -13.87 -6.24
N VAL A 382 -11.18 -13.92 -7.57
CA VAL A 382 -12.26 -14.48 -8.37
C VAL A 382 -12.42 -15.99 -8.12
N MET A 383 -11.31 -16.73 -8.01
CA MET A 383 -11.37 -18.18 -7.76
C MET A 383 -11.96 -18.51 -6.39
N ALA A 384 -11.58 -17.80 -5.33
CA ALA A 384 -12.12 -18.03 -3.99
C ALA A 384 -13.61 -17.67 -3.91
N LYS A 385 -14.01 -16.53 -4.46
CA LYS A 385 -15.40 -16.04 -4.45
C LYS A 385 -16.36 -16.94 -5.21
N GLN A 386 -15.93 -17.51 -6.33
CA GLN A 386 -16.73 -18.49 -7.09
C GLN A 386 -16.98 -19.80 -6.32
N ASN A 387 -16.29 -20.00 -5.19
CA ASN A 387 -16.25 -21.24 -4.43
C ASN A 387 -16.43 -20.97 -2.93
N ASN A 388 -17.36 -20.08 -2.57
CA ASN A 388 -17.81 -19.83 -1.19
C ASN A 388 -16.67 -19.56 -0.19
N GLY A 389 -15.61 -18.89 -0.62
CA GLY A 389 -14.48 -18.52 0.21
C GLY A 389 -13.94 -17.14 -0.10
N VAL A 390 -12.81 -16.81 0.53
CA VAL A 390 -12.20 -15.47 0.48
C VAL A 390 -10.72 -15.59 0.12
N ALA A 391 -10.24 -14.64 -0.69
CA ALA A 391 -8.81 -14.49 -0.93
C ALA A 391 -8.19 -13.50 0.06
N ARG A 392 -6.93 -13.73 0.44
CA ARG A 392 -6.15 -12.83 1.31
C ARG A 392 -4.75 -12.66 0.75
N ARG A 393 -4.29 -11.41 0.66
CA ARG A 393 -2.89 -11.09 0.37
C ARG A 393 -2.07 -11.22 1.64
N ILE A 394 -1.01 -12.01 1.58
CA ILE A 394 -0.01 -12.14 2.64
C ILE A 394 1.21 -11.36 2.19
N TYR A 395 1.54 -10.30 2.91
CA TYR A 395 2.65 -9.42 2.52
C TYR A 395 3.99 -9.99 3.00
N GLU A 396 5.01 -9.97 2.14
CA GLU A 396 6.39 -10.37 2.44
C GLU A 396 7.06 -9.41 3.44
N ALA A 397 6.75 -9.60 4.71
CA ALA A 397 7.28 -8.82 5.83
C ALA A 397 7.51 -9.72 7.05
N SER A 398 8.09 -9.15 8.11
CA SER A 398 8.39 -9.89 9.35
C SER A 398 7.14 -10.46 10.04
N ASP A 399 5.96 -9.91 9.77
CA ASP A 399 4.67 -10.30 10.33
C ASP A 399 3.90 -11.32 9.49
N ALA A 400 4.45 -11.86 8.39
CA ALA A 400 3.73 -12.78 7.50
C ALA A 400 3.22 -14.05 8.22
N ILE A 401 3.93 -14.53 9.24
CA ILE A 401 3.51 -15.65 10.08
C ILE A 401 2.19 -15.32 10.79
N LEU A 402 2.11 -14.12 11.40
CA LEU A 402 0.91 -13.63 12.08
C LEU A 402 -0.23 -13.37 11.09
N GLN A 403 0.08 -12.92 9.86
CA GLN A 403 -0.94 -12.75 8.81
C GLN A 403 -1.57 -14.09 8.42
N LEU A 404 -0.78 -15.16 8.29
CA LEU A 404 -1.25 -16.50 7.97
C LEU A 404 -2.05 -17.12 9.12
N GLN A 405 -1.55 -17.01 10.35
CA GLN A 405 -2.24 -17.47 11.55
C GLN A 405 -3.56 -16.73 11.75
N GLY A 406 -3.54 -15.40 11.68
CA GLY A 406 -4.76 -14.59 11.82
C GLY A 406 -5.81 -14.88 10.75
N PHE A 407 -5.39 -15.15 9.51
CA PHE A 407 -6.35 -15.65 8.51
C PHE A 407 -6.96 -16.99 8.92
N TYR A 408 -6.15 -17.95 9.38
CA TYR A 408 -6.67 -19.24 9.80
C TYR A 408 -7.63 -19.09 10.99
N ASP A 409 -7.30 -18.28 11.98
CA ASP A 409 -8.14 -17.99 13.13
C ASP A 409 -9.52 -17.43 12.73
N GLU A 410 -9.61 -16.65 11.64
CA GLU A 410 -10.86 -16.12 11.07
C GLU A 410 -11.78 -17.25 10.54
N VAL A 411 -11.21 -18.37 10.08
CA VAL A 411 -11.94 -19.49 9.46
C VAL A 411 -11.86 -20.82 10.24
N ALA A 412 -11.18 -20.85 11.39
CA ALA A 412 -10.86 -22.08 12.12
C ALA A 412 -12.08 -22.74 12.77
N SER A 413 -13.07 -21.94 13.14
CA SER A 413 -14.20 -22.35 13.97
C SER A 413 -15.54 -21.98 13.32
N PRO A 414 -15.99 -22.74 12.31
CA PRO A 414 -17.32 -22.54 11.77
C PRO A 414 -18.39 -22.92 12.82
N LEU A 415 -19.49 -22.18 12.85
CA LEU A 415 -20.61 -22.36 13.78
C LEU A 415 -21.87 -22.81 13.07
N LEU A 416 -22.12 -22.27 11.87
CA LEU A 416 -23.28 -22.60 11.03
C LEU A 416 -22.85 -22.74 9.57
N SER A 417 -23.61 -23.52 8.81
CA SER A 417 -23.52 -23.58 7.36
C SER A 417 -24.88 -23.34 6.68
N GLU A 418 -24.86 -22.95 5.41
CA GLU A 418 -26.07 -22.66 4.62
C GLU A 418 -27.04 -21.69 5.33
N VAL A 419 -26.50 -20.58 5.84
CA VAL A 419 -27.26 -19.56 6.55
C VAL A 419 -28.10 -18.77 5.55
N ASP A 420 -29.41 -18.92 5.60
CA ASP A 420 -30.39 -18.29 4.72
C ASP A 420 -31.31 -17.38 5.53
N LEU A 421 -31.22 -16.08 5.30
CA LEU A 421 -32.02 -15.05 5.94
C LEU A 421 -33.15 -14.64 4.98
N ARG A 422 -34.39 -15.01 5.31
CA ARG A 422 -35.56 -14.78 4.46
C ARG A 422 -36.38 -13.60 4.93
N TYR A 423 -36.82 -12.82 3.94
CA TYR A 423 -37.64 -11.64 4.11
C TYR A 423 -38.86 -11.72 3.17
N PRO A 424 -39.99 -11.06 3.47
CA PRO A 424 -41.20 -11.18 2.68
C PRO A 424 -41.07 -10.41 1.36
N ASN A 425 -41.32 -11.07 0.23
CA ASN A 425 -41.17 -10.47 -1.10
C ASN A 425 -42.09 -9.26 -1.35
N ASN A 426 -43.19 -9.14 -0.61
CA ASN A 426 -44.08 -7.97 -0.68
C ASN A 426 -43.52 -6.76 0.09
N ALA A 427 -42.71 -7.01 1.11
CA ALA A 427 -42.21 -5.97 2.02
C ALA A 427 -40.85 -5.41 1.62
N VAL A 428 -40.04 -6.13 0.83
CA VAL A 428 -38.66 -5.74 0.47
C VAL A 428 -38.50 -5.56 -1.04
N GLU A 429 -38.19 -4.34 -1.48
CA GLU A 429 -37.97 -3.99 -2.89
C GLU A 429 -36.55 -4.34 -3.36
N SER A 430 -35.56 -4.17 -2.49
CA SER A 430 -34.15 -4.41 -2.79
C SER A 430 -33.46 -5.01 -1.59
N LEU A 431 -32.65 -6.05 -1.82
CA LEU A 431 -31.97 -6.80 -0.77
C LEU A 431 -30.54 -7.12 -1.22
N THR A 432 -29.63 -7.05 -0.26
CA THR A 432 -28.25 -7.52 -0.42
C THR A 432 -28.16 -9.06 -0.34
N THR A 433 -26.97 -9.65 -0.48
CA THR A 433 -26.75 -11.07 -0.20
C THR A 433 -27.35 -11.48 1.14
N HIS A 434 -28.22 -12.48 1.12
CA HIS A 434 -28.97 -12.99 2.27
C HIS A 434 -28.76 -14.48 2.51
N HIS A 435 -28.03 -15.15 1.61
CA HIS A 435 -27.59 -16.52 1.76
C HIS A 435 -26.07 -16.57 1.88
N PHE A 436 -25.58 -17.21 2.94
CA PHE A 436 -24.16 -17.31 3.26
C PHE A 436 -23.82 -18.76 3.56
N SER A 437 -22.80 -19.29 2.89
CA SER A 437 -22.43 -20.71 3.06
C SER A 437 -21.97 -21.05 4.46
N GLN A 438 -21.37 -20.10 5.19
CA GLN A 438 -20.74 -20.33 6.49
C GLN A 438 -20.82 -19.09 7.39
N LEU A 439 -21.00 -19.31 8.70
CA LEU A 439 -20.77 -18.32 9.75
C LEU A 439 -19.66 -18.84 10.67
N PHE A 440 -18.64 -18.02 10.91
CA PHE A 440 -17.51 -18.37 11.76
C PHE A 440 -17.62 -17.73 13.14
N ASN A 441 -17.00 -18.38 14.13
CA ASN A 441 -16.92 -17.83 15.45
C ASN A 441 -16.17 -16.49 15.43
N GLY A 442 -16.76 -15.49 16.08
CA GLY A 442 -16.20 -14.15 16.11
C GLY A 442 -16.40 -13.32 14.83
N SER A 443 -17.07 -13.85 13.80
CA SER A 443 -17.55 -13.07 12.66
C SER A 443 -19.01 -12.65 12.83
N GLU A 444 -19.57 -11.99 11.82
CA GLU A 444 -20.97 -11.55 11.77
C GLU A 444 -21.46 -11.55 10.32
N ILE A 445 -22.75 -11.84 10.13
CA ILE A 445 -23.46 -11.66 8.87
C ILE A 445 -24.22 -10.34 8.94
N VAL A 446 -24.13 -9.54 7.88
CA VAL A 446 -24.85 -8.27 7.74
C VAL A 446 -25.65 -8.28 6.46
N VAL A 447 -26.97 -8.11 6.57
CA VAL A 447 -27.88 -8.01 5.44
C VAL A 447 -28.60 -6.67 5.51
N ALA A 448 -28.57 -5.91 4.42
CA ALA A 448 -29.33 -4.67 4.29
C ALA A 448 -30.34 -4.74 3.15
N GLY A 449 -31.44 -3.99 3.29
CA GLY A 449 -32.48 -3.91 2.28
C GLY A 449 -33.30 -2.63 2.33
N ARG A 450 -34.06 -2.40 1.27
CA ARG A 450 -35.03 -1.32 1.11
C ARG A 450 -36.45 -1.89 1.19
N LEU A 451 -37.26 -1.33 2.05
CA LEU A 451 -38.65 -1.69 2.27
C LEU A 451 -39.57 -1.02 1.23
N SER A 452 -40.70 -1.67 0.95
CA SER A 452 -41.81 -1.11 0.18
C SER A 452 -42.60 -0.12 1.05
N ASP A 453 -43.12 0.96 0.46
CA ASP A 453 -43.85 2.04 1.16
C ASP A 453 -45.02 1.57 2.06
N ASN A 454 -45.57 0.37 1.82
CA ASN A 454 -46.72 -0.17 2.55
C ASN A 454 -46.38 -0.95 3.83
N ASP A 455 -45.13 -1.39 4.04
CA ASP A 455 -44.73 -2.35 5.10
C ASP A 455 -43.52 -1.83 5.92
N MET A 456 -43.58 -0.56 6.31
CA MET A 456 -42.47 0.16 6.98
C MET A 456 -42.30 -0.17 8.46
N ASP A 457 -43.38 -0.59 9.13
CA ASP A 457 -43.40 -0.64 10.60
C ASP A 457 -43.12 -2.03 11.18
N ASN A 458 -43.50 -3.10 10.48
CA ASN A 458 -43.30 -4.48 10.92
C ASN A 458 -43.25 -5.48 9.76
N PHE A 459 -42.22 -6.33 9.70
CA PHE A 459 -42.12 -7.44 8.74
C PHE A 459 -41.56 -8.70 9.39
N LEU A 460 -41.96 -9.87 8.87
CA LEU A 460 -41.51 -11.18 9.33
C LEU A 460 -40.09 -11.46 8.81
N VAL A 461 -39.21 -11.94 9.69
CA VAL A 461 -37.87 -12.41 9.32
C VAL A 461 -37.71 -13.84 9.79
N GLU A 462 -37.17 -14.69 8.91
CA GLU A 462 -36.85 -16.07 9.20
C GLU A 462 -35.37 -16.33 8.91
N VAL A 463 -34.69 -17.04 9.80
CA VAL A 463 -33.30 -17.46 9.61
C VAL A 463 -33.23 -18.98 9.69
N PHE A 464 -32.71 -19.58 8.62
CA PHE A 464 -32.45 -21.01 8.50
C PHE A 464 -30.95 -21.25 8.42
N ALA A 465 -30.43 -22.24 9.13
CA ALA A 465 -29.04 -22.66 8.99
C ALA A 465 -28.83 -24.10 9.47
N ASN A 466 -27.75 -24.72 9.03
CA ASN A 466 -27.33 -26.03 9.52
C ASN A 466 -26.30 -25.87 10.64
N GLY A 467 -26.65 -26.32 11.86
CA GLY A 467 -25.71 -26.41 12.98
C GLY A 467 -25.14 -27.82 13.16
N TYR A 468 -24.27 -27.99 14.15
CA TYR A 468 -23.62 -29.28 14.44
C TYR A 468 -24.65 -30.38 14.84
N GLU A 469 -25.44 -30.12 15.87
CA GLU A 469 -26.40 -31.10 16.41
C GLU A 469 -27.78 -31.05 15.77
N GLN A 470 -28.19 -29.88 15.29
CA GLN A 470 -29.51 -29.66 14.69
C GLN A 470 -29.50 -28.48 13.73
N GLU A 471 -30.54 -28.43 12.90
CA GLU A 471 -30.85 -27.26 12.09
C GLU A 471 -31.32 -26.11 13.00
N LEU A 472 -30.84 -24.91 12.73
CA LEU A 472 -31.28 -23.68 13.34
C LEU A 472 -32.42 -23.12 12.50
N GLN A 473 -33.59 -22.95 13.12
CA GLN A 473 -34.70 -22.22 12.55
C GLN A 473 -35.19 -21.21 13.58
N VAL A 474 -35.08 -19.93 13.24
CA VAL A 474 -35.56 -18.84 14.07
C VAL A 474 -36.48 -17.96 13.25
N GLN A 475 -37.62 -17.59 13.83
CA GLN A 475 -38.54 -16.61 13.25
C GLN A 475 -38.83 -15.50 14.25
N GLY A 476 -39.17 -14.33 13.73
CA GLY A 476 -39.60 -13.20 14.54
C GLY A 476 -39.95 -11.99 13.70
N GLN A 477 -40.36 -10.91 14.35
CA GLN A 477 -40.77 -9.68 13.69
C GLN A 477 -39.69 -8.61 13.87
N ALA A 478 -39.24 -8.04 12.75
CA ALA A 478 -38.53 -6.78 12.76
C ALA A 478 -39.53 -5.66 13.03
N ARG A 479 -39.15 -4.69 13.87
CA ARG A 479 -39.97 -3.52 14.16
C ARG A 479 -39.20 -2.26 13.82
N ALA A 480 -39.91 -1.26 13.30
CA ALA A 480 -39.37 0.09 13.22
C ALA A 480 -39.04 0.59 14.63
N THR A 481 -37.79 0.99 14.82
CA THR A 481 -37.35 1.65 16.04
C THR A 481 -37.43 3.14 15.80
N ASP A 482 -38.13 3.86 16.67
CA ASP A 482 -38.21 5.32 16.61
C ASP A 482 -36.92 5.92 17.19
N TRP A 483 -35.93 6.13 16.32
CA TRP A 483 -34.62 6.65 16.71
C TRP A 483 -34.67 8.11 17.18
N ASP A 484 -35.68 8.88 16.72
CA ASP A 484 -35.88 10.25 17.14
C ASP A 484 -36.33 10.32 18.61
N VAL A 485 -37.02 9.29 19.10
CA VAL A 485 -37.36 9.14 20.52
C VAL A 485 -36.17 8.65 21.35
N ILE A 486 -35.31 7.79 20.80
CA ILE A 486 -34.16 7.23 21.54
C ILE A 486 -33.00 8.24 21.64
N TYR A 487 -32.76 9.03 20.59
CA TYR A 487 -31.66 10.01 20.53
C TYR A 487 -32.07 11.36 19.89
N PRO A 488 -33.00 12.11 20.51
CA PRO A 488 -33.57 13.35 19.96
C PRO A 488 -32.53 14.46 19.71
N GLU A 489 -31.40 14.45 20.42
CA GLU A 489 -30.32 15.45 20.25
C GLU A 489 -29.40 15.17 19.04
N LYS A 490 -29.64 14.10 18.27
CA LYS A 490 -28.72 13.58 17.24
C LYS A 490 -29.40 13.18 15.93
N GLU A 491 -30.54 13.78 15.61
CA GLU A 491 -31.35 13.55 14.40
C GLU A 491 -30.52 13.54 13.09
N TYR A 492 -29.53 14.43 12.95
CA TYR A 492 -28.62 14.47 11.78
C TYR A 492 -27.74 13.21 11.61
N ILE A 493 -27.48 12.48 12.70
CA ILE A 493 -26.59 11.31 12.75
C ILE A 493 -27.38 10.02 12.47
N PHE A 494 -28.65 9.94 12.86
CA PHE A 494 -29.44 8.71 12.74
C PHE A 494 -30.39 8.71 11.53
N GLY A 495 -30.50 9.82 10.79
CA GLY A 495 -31.46 9.96 9.70
C GLY A 495 -31.27 8.99 8.52
N ASP A 496 -30.05 8.73 8.03
CA ASP A 496 -29.87 8.00 6.77
C ASP A 496 -28.88 6.82 6.83
N PHE A 497 -28.41 6.42 8.02
CA PHE A 497 -27.33 5.43 8.13
C PHE A 497 -27.70 4.06 7.55
N THR A 498 -28.95 3.61 7.70
CA THR A 498 -29.44 2.34 7.13
C THR A 498 -29.45 2.39 5.61
N GLU A 499 -29.84 3.53 5.02
CA GLU A 499 -29.79 3.76 3.57
C GLU A 499 -28.34 3.76 3.08
N ARG A 500 -27.46 4.51 3.75
CA ARG A 500 -26.04 4.59 3.38
C ARG A 500 -25.35 3.25 3.50
N LEU A 501 -25.66 2.46 4.53
CA LEU A 501 -25.11 1.12 4.69
C LEU A 501 -25.63 0.15 3.63
N TRP A 502 -26.93 0.19 3.32
CA TRP A 502 -27.52 -0.54 2.20
C TRP A 502 -26.82 -0.19 0.88
N ALA A 503 -26.63 1.11 0.61
CA ALA A 503 -25.96 1.58 -0.58
C ALA A 503 -24.52 1.08 -0.65
N TYR A 504 -23.78 1.17 0.46
CA TYR A 504 -22.41 0.68 0.56
C TYR A 504 -22.30 -0.82 0.27
N LEU A 505 -23.10 -1.66 0.95
CA LEU A 505 -23.09 -3.11 0.74
C LEU A 505 -23.51 -3.49 -0.68
N THR A 506 -24.50 -2.79 -1.24
CA THR A 506 -24.95 -2.98 -2.63
C THR A 506 -23.85 -2.61 -3.63
N ILE A 507 -23.14 -1.50 -3.42
CA ILE A 507 -22.01 -1.10 -4.25
C ILE A 507 -20.89 -2.14 -4.19
N GLN A 508 -20.56 -2.67 -3.01
CA GLN A 508 -19.55 -3.73 -2.87
C GLN A 508 -19.94 -4.96 -3.68
N GLN A 509 -21.20 -5.41 -3.60
CA GLN A 509 -21.69 -6.55 -4.38
C GLN A 509 -21.62 -6.29 -5.89
N LEU A 510 -22.01 -5.10 -6.34
CA LEU A 510 -21.91 -4.73 -7.77
C LEU A 510 -20.45 -4.69 -8.25
N LEU A 511 -19.53 -4.18 -7.43
CA LEU A 511 -18.09 -4.20 -7.71
C LEU A 511 -17.55 -5.64 -7.77
N GLU A 512 -18.07 -6.55 -6.96
CA GLU A 512 -17.74 -7.98 -7.05
C GLU A 512 -18.28 -8.60 -8.35
N THR A 513 -19.55 -8.40 -8.69
CA THR A 513 -20.14 -8.85 -9.96
C THR A 513 -19.42 -8.27 -11.18
N SER A 514 -18.92 -7.03 -11.10
CA SER A 514 -18.12 -6.45 -12.19
C SER A 514 -16.82 -7.22 -12.49
N LYS A 515 -16.29 -7.95 -11.52
CA LYS A 515 -15.07 -8.77 -11.67
C LYS A 515 -15.39 -10.16 -12.18
N SER A 516 -16.52 -10.74 -11.77
CA SER A 516 -16.93 -12.12 -12.09
C SER A 516 -18.30 -12.19 -12.77
N GLY A 517 -18.37 -12.76 -13.98
CA GLY A 517 -19.63 -12.94 -14.72
C GLY A 517 -19.44 -12.86 -16.24
N PRO A 518 -20.50 -13.02 -17.04
CA PRO A 518 -20.52 -12.73 -18.47
C PRO A 518 -20.22 -11.24 -18.76
N PRO A 519 -19.67 -10.88 -19.94
CA PRO A 519 -19.29 -9.49 -20.26
C PRO A 519 -20.42 -8.47 -20.11
N GLU A 520 -21.65 -8.83 -20.44
CA GLU A 520 -22.82 -7.97 -20.34
C GLU A 520 -23.19 -7.65 -18.88
N GLU A 521 -23.23 -8.68 -18.02
CA GLU A 521 -23.45 -8.52 -16.58
C GLU A 521 -22.34 -7.68 -15.94
N LYS A 522 -21.08 -7.89 -16.33
CA LYS A 522 -19.95 -7.08 -15.84
C LYS A 522 -20.13 -5.60 -16.19
N SER A 523 -20.52 -5.32 -17.44
CA SER A 523 -20.74 -3.94 -17.91
C SER A 523 -21.89 -3.27 -17.15
N ASN A 524 -23.03 -3.96 -17.01
CA ASN A 524 -24.18 -3.45 -16.26
C ASN A 524 -23.86 -3.23 -14.78
N ALA A 525 -23.20 -4.18 -14.13
CA ALA A 525 -22.78 -4.06 -12.73
C ALA A 525 -21.80 -2.89 -12.54
N THR A 526 -20.85 -2.69 -13.47
CA THR A 526 -19.90 -1.57 -13.42
C THR A 526 -20.64 -0.23 -13.56
N ALA A 527 -21.57 -0.11 -14.49
CA ALA A 527 -22.35 1.11 -14.71
C ALA A 527 -23.20 1.46 -13.47
N ARG A 528 -23.91 0.47 -12.92
CA ARG A 528 -24.74 0.66 -11.71
C ARG A 528 -23.90 0.95 -10.47
N ALA A 529 -22.74 0.29 -10.31
CA ALA A 529 -21.80 0.58 -9.22
C ALA A 529 -21.31 2.03 -9.28
N LEU A 530 -20.96 2.52 -10.49
CA LEU A 530 -20.55 3.90 -10.71
C LEU A 530 -21.69 4.88 -10.38
N GLU A 531 -22.91 4.63 -10.89
CA GLU A 531 -24.08 5.47 -10.63
C GLU A 531 -24.36 5.60 -9.13
N MET A 532 -24.42 4.46 -8.41
CA MET A 532 -24.64 4.47 -6.96
C MET A 532 -23.48 5.13 -6.20
N SER A 533 -22.23 4.89 -6.62
CA SER A 533 -21.05 5.54 -6.01
C SER A 533 -21.14 7.07 -6.13
N LEU A 534 -21.59 7.59 -7.27
CA LEU A 534 -21.80 9.03 -7.46
C LEU A 534 -22.99 9.54 -6.66
N LYS A 535 -24.13 8.83 -6.68
CA LYS A 535 -25.36 9.22 -5.94
C LYS A 535 -25.11 9.37 -4.44
N TYR A 536 -24.40 8.43 -3.83
CA TYR A 536 -24.12 8.42 -2.39
C TYR A 536 -22.76 9.02 -2.01
N SER A 537 -22.01 9.53 -3.00
CA SER A 537 -20.68 10.11 -2.84
C SER A 537 -19.66 9.17 -2.19
N PHE A 538 -19.64 7.89 -2.58
CA PHE A 538 -18.61 6.94 -2.17
C PHE A 538 -17.38 7.04 -3.06
N VAL A 539 -16.18 7.07 -2.45
CA VAL A 539 -14.91 6.88 -3.14
C VAL A 539 -14.68 5.38 -3.32
N THR A 540 -14.72 4.90 -4.56
CA THR A 540 -14.61 3.49 -4.91
C THR A 540 -13.54 3.30 -5.97
N PRO A 541 -13.20 2.07 -6.41
CA PRO A 541 -12.25 1.88 -7.51
C PRO A 541 -12.64 2.61 -8.82
N LEU A 542 -13.91 2.99 -8.98
CA LEU A 542 -14.49 3.66 -10.15
C LEU A 542 -14.58 5.20 -10.01
N THR A 543 -14.54 5.72 -8.79
CA THR A 543 -14.69 7.16 -8.48
C THR A 543 -13.45 7.70 -7.77
N SER A 544 -13.32 9.02 -7.70
CA SER A 544 -12.30 9.69 -6.89
C SER A 544 -12.82 11.03 -6.44
N MET A 545 -12.35 11.48 -5.28
CA MET A 545 -12.71 12.79 -4.77
C MET A 545 -11.70 13.83 -5.17
N VAL A 546 -12.19 14.94 -5.69
CA VAL A 546 -11.39 16.12 -5.98
C VAL A 546 -11.96 17.34 -5.26
N VAL A 547 -11.08 18.09 -4.63
CA VAL A 547 -11.40 19.37 -3.99
C VAL A 547 -10.75 20.46 -4.83
N THR A 548 -11.51 21.43 -5.33
CA THR A 548 -10.99 22.61 -6.06
C THR A 548 -11.70 23.89 -5.60
N LYS A 549 -11.04 25.04 -5.74
CA LYS A 549 -11.68 26.36 -5.60
C LYS A 549 -12.79 26.53 -6.68
N PRO A 550 -14.03 26.96 -6.34
CA PRO A 550 -15.07 27.22 -7.33
C PRO A 550 -14.65 28.34 -8.28
N GLU A 551 -14.94 28.19 -9.57
CA GLU A 551 -14.65 29.20 -10.60
C GLU A 551 -15.54 30.47 -10.48
N THR A 552 -16.52 30.48 -9.56
CA THR A 552 -17.62 31.48 -9.51
C THR A 552 -17.48 32.61 -8.46
N GLU A 553 -16.40 32.68 -7.69
CA GLU A 553 -16.14 33.81 -6.78
C GLU A 553 -14.83 34.54 -7.14
N GLU A 554 -14.87 35.36 -8.19
CA GLU A 554 -14.00 36.53 -8.28
C GLU A 554 -14.55 37.63 -7.36
N ASP A 555 -14.54 37.40 -6.04
CA ASP A 555 -14.76 38.50 -5.09
C ASP A 555 -13.40 39.16 -4.82
N PRO A 556 -13.16 40.42 -5.26
CA PRO A 556 -11.90 41.11 -5.07
C PRO A 556 -11.55 41.38 -3.59
N SER A 557 -12.50 41.13 -2.67
CA SER A 557 -12.30 41.25 -1.22
C SER A 557 -11.76 39.98 -0.55
N SER A 558 -11.69 38.86 -1.28
CA SER A 558 -11.25 37.54 -0.82
C SER A 558 -9.72 37.44 -0.65
N THR A 559 -9.17 38.06 0.39
CA THR A 559 -7.71 38.16 0.65
C THR A 559 -7.09 36.96 1.38
N LEU A 560 -7.80 35.83 1.53
CA LEU A 560 -7.43 34.78 2.51
C LEU A 560 -6.73 33.54 1.92
N ILE A 561 -6.90 33.26 0.63
CA ILE A 561 -6.15 32.23 -0.12
C ILE A 561 -5.42 32.96 -1.25
N ALA A 562 -4.09 33.00 -1.19
CA ALA A 562 -3.28 33.63 -2.22
C ALA A 562 -3.17 32.68 -3.42
N ASP A 563 -3.78 33.06 -4.55
CA ASP A 563 -3.43 32.43 -5.83
C ASP A 563 -1.93 32.71 -6.09
N LYS A 564 -1.18 31.72 -6.59
CA LYS A 564 0.18 31.99 -7.10
C LYS A 564 0.03 33.09 -8.16
N LEU A 565 0.92 34.11 -8.12
CA LEU A 565 1.01 35.10 -9.20
C LEU A 565 1.04 34.37 -10.54
N THR A 566 0.13 34.73 -11.45
CA THR A 566 0.18 34.21 -12.81
C THR A 566 1.49 34.64 -13.47
N GLU A 567 1.95 33.90 -14.48
CA GLU A 567 3.16 34.19 -15.25
C GLU A 567 3.21 35.67 -15.68
N GLU A 568 2.06 36.25 -16.04
CA GLU A 568 1.89 37.65 -16.42
C GLU A 568 2.06 38.63 -15.25
N GLN A 569 1.53 38.31 -14.06
CA GLN A 569 1.64 39.14 -12.86
C GLN A 569 3.07 39.11 -12.27
N ARG A 570 3.74 37.95 -12.34
CA ARG A 570 5.18 37.82 -12.02
C ARG A 570 6.03 38.67 -12.95
N GLN A 571 5.77 38.62 -14.26
CA GLN A 571 6.47 39.44 -15.24
C GLN A 571 6.20 40.94 -15.07
N MET A 572 5.03 41.36 -14.57
CA MET A 572 4.76 42.77 -14.25
C MET A 572 5.49 43.25 -12.99
N ALA A 573 5.59 42.40 -11.96
CA ALA A 573 6.37 42.68 -10.76
C ALA A 573 7.87 42.79 -11.07
N ASP A 574 8.39 41.93 -11.96
CA ASP A 574 9.79 42.01 -12.43
C ASP A 574 10.05 43.23 -13.34
N LYS A 575 9.05 43.69 -14.10
CA LYS A 575 9.16 44.87 -14.98
C LYS A 575 9.23 46.20 -14.25
N MET A 576 8.84 46.29 -12.96
CA MET A 576 9.05 47.50 -12.15
C MET A 576 10.48 47.62 -11.59
N GLY A 577 11.29 46.56 -11.66
CA GLY A 577 12.59 46.48 -11.01
C GLY A 577 13.81 46.89 -11.86
N ASN A 578 13.73 46.91 -13.20
CA ASN A 578 14.91 47.23 -14.01
C ASN A 578 14.57 47.93 -15.34
N ARG A 579 14.84 49.23 -15.38
CA ARG A 579 15.13 49.95 -16.62
C ARG A 579 16.54 49.59 -17.07
N TYR A 580 16.73 48.95 -18.22
CA TYR A 580 17.70 49.33 -19.26
C TYR A 580 17.49 48.48 -20.53
N ASN A 581 17.60 49.14 -21.68
CA ASN A 581 17.13 48.72 -23.01
C ASN A 581 18.15 47.80 -23.76
N PRO A 582 17.71 47.08 -24.82
CA PRO A 582 18.40 45.93 -25.43
C PRO A 582 19.17 46.25 -26.73
N GLN A 583 20.04 45.32 -27.15
CA GLN A 583 20.48 45.18 -28.55
C GLN A 583 20.42 43.67 -28.89
N GLN A 584 19.37 43.23 -29.59
CA GLN A 584 19.34 42.99 -31.05
C GLN A 584 20.48 42.11 -31.56
N PHE A 585 20.17 40.85 -31.91
CA PHE A 585 20.64 40.25 -33.17
C PHE A 585 19.62 39.25 -33.71
N THR A 586 19.58 39.23 -35.04
CA THR A 586 18.49 38.80 -35.91
C THR A 586 18.62 37.36 -36.40
N THR A 587 17.46 36.81 -36.73
CA THR A 587 17.15 35.55 -37.41
C THR A 587 18.06 35.12 -38.58
N ALA A 588 18.30 33.81 -38.69
CA ALA A 588 18.46 33.15 -39.98
C ALA A 588 17.83 31.73 -39.95
N ARG A 589 16.77 31.56 -40.74
CA ARG A 589 16.18 30.27 -41.11
C ARG A 589 17.05 29.61 -42.19
N TYR A 590 17.30 28.31 -42.09
CA TYR A 590 17.65 27.50 -43.26
C TYR A 590 16.94 26.15 -43.23
N ASN A 591 16.40 25.81 -44.41
CA ASN A 591 15.56 24.67 -44.74
C ASN A 591 16.33 23.35 -44.81
N TYR A 592 15.64 22.28 -44.46
CA TYR A 592 15.98 20.88 -44.73
C TYR A 592 16.14 20.57 -46.22
N PRO A 593 16.88 19.49 -46.54
CA PRO A 593 16.39 18.49 -47.48
C PRO A 593 16.32 17.08 -46.85
N SER A 594 15.26 16.38 -47.22
CA SER A 594 14.93 14.99 -46.89
C SER A 594 15.57 14.00 -47.87
N HIS A 595 16.07 12.86 -47.37
CA HIS A 595 15.73 11.47 -47.78
C HIS A 595 16.86 10.49 -47.43
N ALA A 596 16.57 9.47 -46.61
CA ALA A 596 16.73 8.04 -46.92
C ALA A 596 16.46 7.19 -45.67
N SER A 597 15.96 5.98 -45.91
CA SER A 597 15.20 5.10 -45.02
C SER A 597 16.01 4.05 -44.25
N ALA A 598 15.56 3.82 -43.01
CA ALA A 598 15.42 2.55 -42.27
C ALA A 598 16.65 1.70 -41.87
N ALA A 599 16.82 1.53 -40.55
CA ALA A 599 16.93 0.23 -39.87
C ALA A 599 16.60 0.38 -38.37
N PRO A 600 15.98 -0.61 -37.70
CA PRO A 600 15.68 -0.56 -36.27
C PRO A 600 16.91 -1.05 -35.48
N THR A 601 17.43 -0.21 -34.58
CA THR A 601 18.49 -0.63 -33.65
C THR A 601 18.03 -0.49 -32.22
N TYR A 602 17.65 -1.62 -31.65
CA TYR A 602 17.65 -1.87 -30.20
C TYR A 602 19.08 -1.73 -29.70
N PHE A 603 19.44 -0.61 -29.05
CA PHE A 603 20.59 -0.55 -28.14
C PHE A 603 20.31 0.46 -27.04
N VAL A 604 20.34 -0.03 -25.80
CA VAL A 604 20.33 0.76 -24.56
C VAL A 604 21.76 1.29 -24.42
N ASP A 605 21.95 2.60 -24.50
CA ASP A 605 23.24 3.24 -24.22
C ASP A 605 23.37 3.48 -22.70
N GLY A 606 24.60 3.34 -22.21
CA GLY A 606 24.96 2.89 -20.87
C GLY A 606 24.73 3.85 -19.71
N ASP A 607 24.33 3.28 -18.57
CA ASP A 607 24.49 3.82 -17.22
C ASP A 607 25.94 3.72 -16.73
N PRO A 608 26.37 4.47 -15.69
CA PRO A 608 25.54 5.24 -14.79
C PRO A 608 25.52 6.73 -15.13
N HIS A 609 24.36 7.14 -15.60
CA HIS A 609 23.81 8.45 -15.32
C HIS A 609 23.54 8.53 -13.82
N PHE A 610 23.82 9.65 -13.18
CA PHE A 610 23.36 9.85 -11.80
C PHE A 610 21.85 9.84 -11.79
N MET A 611 21.25 8.80 -11.20
CA MET A 611 19.81 8.68 -11.00
C MET A 611 19.47 9.07 -9.57
N ILE A 612 18.72 10.16 -9.41
CA ILE A 612 18.23 10.66 -8.14
C ILE A 612 16.74 10.37 -8.09
N GLU A 613 16.36 9.39 -7.27
CA GLU A 613 14.95 9.18 -6.93
C GLU A 613 14.46 10.23 -5.96
N LEU A 614 13.20 10.65 -6.15
CA LEU A 614 12.49 11.54 -5.25
C LEU A 614 11.24 10.81 -4.76
N PRO A 615 11.37 10.00 -3.68
CA PRO A 615 10.28 9.15 -3.18
C PRO A 615 9.01 9.92 -2.80
N GLU A 616 9.14 11.20 -2.46
CA GLU A 616 8.01 12.07 -2.13
C GLU A 616 7.14 12.44 -3.34
N ARG A 617 7.64 12.23 -4.57
CA ARG A 617 7.01 12.66 -5.82
C ARG A 617 6.76 11.54 -6.83
N ASP A 618 7.20 10.32 -6.54
CA ASP A 618 7.15 9.18 -7.48
C ASP A 618 7.78 9.54 -8.84
N ASP A 619 8.90 10.26 -8.79
CA ASP A 619 9.61 10.75 -9.96
C ASP A 619 11.14 10.69 -9.77
N ALA A 620 11.90 10.77 -10.86
CA ALA A 620 13.36 10.67 -10.85
C ALA A 620 14.03 11.73 -11.74
N LEU A 621 15.22 12.18 -11.31
CA LEU A 621 16.11 13.04 -12.07
C LEU A 621 17.32 12.24 -12.54
N CYS A 622 17.72 12.43 -13.79
CA CYS A 622 18.87 11.76 -14.38
C CYS A 622 19.83 12.79 -14.98
N PHE A 623 21.14 12.64 -14.79
CA PHE A 623 22.11 13.49 -15.47
C PHE A 623 23.49 12.85 -15.72
N ASN A 624 24.08 13.33 -16.83
CA ASN A 624 25.50 13.40 -17.20
C ASN A 624 26.50 13.88 -16.15
N ILE A 625 27.61 13.20 -15.86
CA ILE A 625 28.89 13.93 -15.73
C ILE A 625 29.97 13.21 -16.53
N ASN A 626 30.39 13.85 -17.62
CA ASN A 626 31.51 13.40 -18.43
C ASN A 626 32.70 14.35 -18.23
N ASP A 627 33.86 13.78 -17.93
CA ASP A 627 35.15 14.48 -17.82
C ASP A 627 36.29 13.56 -18.29
N SER A 628 37.55 14.00 -18.20
CA SER A 628 38.69 13.19 -18.62
C SER A 628 38.81 11.88 -17.82
N PRO A 629 39.13 10.74 -18.47
CA PRO A 629 39.43 9.50 -17.76
C PRO A 629 40.52 9.72 -16.70
N GLY A 630 40.24 9.30 -15.47
CA GLY A 630 41.13 9.48 -14.33
C GLY A 630 40.73 10.62 -13.40
N THR A 631 39.79 11.49 -13.78
CA THR A 631 39.18 12.48 -12.88
C THR A 631 38.56 11.77 -11.67
N ILE A 632 38.73 12.33 -10.48
CA ILE A 632 38.15 11.82 -9.25
C ILE A 632 37.12 12.84 -8.75
N PHE A 633 35.87 12.40 -8.60
CA PHE A 633 34.78 13.22 -8.10
C PHE A 633 34.41 12.88 -6.66
N ASN A 634 34.06 13.90 -5.89
CA ASN A 634 33.41 13.74 -4.59
C ASN A 634 31.91 13.47 -4.77
N LEU A 635 31.49 12.25 -4.42
CA LEU A 635 30.11 11.80 -4.60
C LEU A 635 29.25 12.12 -3.37
N VAL A 636 29.77 11.77 -2.18
CA VAL A 636 29.10 12.00 -0.90
C VAL A 636 30.14 12.45 0.11
N ARG A 637 29.84 13.51 0.86
CA ARG A 637 30.63 14.00 1.98
C ARG A 637 29.68 14.40 3.10
N ASP A 638 29.74 13.69 4.21
CA ASP A 638 28.98 14.02 5.41
C ASP A 638 29.96 14.30 6.57
N PRO A 639 30.22 15.59 6.87
CA PRO A 639 31.14 15.98 7.94
C PRO A 639 30.73 15.49 9.32
N ALA A 640 29.42 15.35 9.58
CA ALA A 640 28.90 15.00 10.90
C ALA A 640 29.08 13.51 11.22
N SER A 641 28.84 12.62 10.25
CA SER A 641 29.12 11.19 10.41
C SER A 641 30.60 10.85 10.18
N GLY A 642 31.32 11.70 9.42
CA GLY A 642 32.69 11.46 8.99
C GLY A 642 32.79 10.56 7.76
N LEU A 643 31.69 10.41 7.00
CA LEU A 643 31.63 9.65 5.76
C LEU A 643 32.15 10.47 4.57
N LEU A 644 32.98 9.83 3.76
CA LEU A 644 33.48 10.37 2.49
C LEU A 644 33.44 9.28 1.42
N VAL A 645 32.81 9.57 0.28
CA VAL A 645 32.76 8.70 -0.90
C VAL A 645 33.25 9.46 -2.12
N ASN A 646 34.30 8.96 -2.77
CA ASN A 646 34.84 9.51 -4.00
C ASN A 646 34.88 8.44 -5.09
N GLY A 647 34.70 8.84 -6.36
CA GLY A 647 34.76 7.94 -7.52
C GLY A 647 35.71 8.43 -8.59
N GLN A 648 36.56 7.54 -9.10
CA GLN A 648 37.46 7.80 -10.21
C GLN A 648 36.86 7.32 -11.53
N THR A 649 36.86 8.19 -12.53
CA THR A 649 36.34 7.91 -13.86
C THR A 649 37.32 7.07 -14.69
N ILE A 650 36.78 6.23 -15.57
CA ILE A 650 37.46 5.50 -16.64
C ILE A 650 36.73 5.80 -17.95
N GLY A 651 37.46 5.89 -19.06
CA GLY A 651 36.89 6.14 -20.38
C GLY A 651 36.37 4.87 -21.03
N ASP A 652 35.51 5.02 -22.04
CA ASP A 652 35.10 3.90 -22.88
C ASP A 652 36.24 3.35 -23.76
N LYS A 653 36.15 2.11 -24.29
CA LYS A 653 37.27 1.52 -25.08
C LYS A 653 37.46 2.19 -26.44
N MET A 654 36.43 2.83 -26.99
CA MET A 654 36.46 3.46 -28.30
C MET A 654 35.90 4.89 -28.21
N VAL A 655 36.64 5.86 -28.76
CA VAL A 655 36.20 7.27 -28.83
C VAL A 655 35.16 7.39 -29.94
N ALA A 656 34.01 8.00 -29.64
CA ALA A 656 32.98 8.23 -30.64
C ALA A 656 33.49 9.16 -31.77
N PRO A 657 32.96 9.05 -33.01
CA PRO A 657 33.41 9.85 -34.15
C PRO A 657 33.30 11.37 -33.95
N ASP A 658 32.50 11.81 -32.99
CA ASP A 658 32.30 13.21 -32.58
C ASP A 658 33.36 13.73 -31.59
N GLY A 659 34.32 12.87 -31.18
CA GLY A 659 35.40 13.20 -30.26
C GLY A 659 35.01 13.19 -28.77
N LYS A 660 33.76 12.83 -28.42
CA LYS A 660 33.33 12.73 -27.02
C LYS A 660 33.64 11.34 -26.46
N VAL A 661 34.21 11.31 -25.25
CA VAL A 661 34.49 10.08 -24.50
C VAL A 661 33.48 9.98 -23.38
N ASN A 662 32.63 8.95 -23.40
CA ASN A 662 31.78 8.61 -22.26
C ASN A 662 32.66 8.07 -21.14
N THR A 663 32.40 8.50 -19.90
CA THR A 663 33.14 8.05 -18.73
C THR A 663 32.26 7.39 -17.69
N TYR A 664 32.78 6.35 -17.06
CA TYR A 664 32.11 5.57 -16.02
C TYR A 664 32.99 5.49 -14.77
N PHE A 665 32.45 5.11 -13.60
CA PHE A 665 33.29 4.91 -12.42
C PHE A 665 34.02 3.57 -12.50
N GLY A 666 35.36 3.60 -12.53
CA GLY A 666 36.18 2.38 -12.49
C GLY A 666 36.68 2.03 -11.09
N ARG A 667 36.74 3.03 -10.21
CA ARG A 667 37.19 2.87 -8.82
C ARG A 667 36.38 3.76 -7.88
N LEU A 668 35.99 3.22 -6.73
CA LEU A 668 35.31 3.94 -5.66
C LEU A 668 36.12 3.83 -4.36
N GLY A 669 36.26 4.94 -3.64
CA GLY A 669 36.82 4.95 -2.30
C GLY A 669 35.79 5.43 -1.30
N VAL A 670 35.65 4.69 -0.21
CA VAL A 670 34.78 5.03 0.92
C VAL A 670 35.64 5.12 2.17
N VAL A 671 35.52 6.22 2.91
CA VAL A 671 36.15 6.45 4.21
C VAL A 671 35.09 6.76 5.23
N HIS A 672 35.20 6.16 6.41
CA HIS A 672 34.45 6.59 7.59
C HIS A 672 35.43 6.87 8.72
N GLN A 673 35.72 8.16 8.95
CA GLN A 673 36.83 8.60 9.81
C GLN A 673 36.68 8.11 11.26
N THR A 674 35.46 8.19 11.81
CA THR A 674 35.14 7.79 13.18
C THR A 674 35.16 6.28 13.40
N LEU A 675 34.94 5.49 12.34
CA LEU A 675 34.90 4.03 12.39
C LEU A 675 36.22 3.39 11.96
N GLY A 676 37.20 4.20 11.54
CA GLY A 676 38.50 3.70 11.05
C GLY A 676 38.40 2.89 9.76
N VAL A 677 37.31 3.01 8.99
CA VAL A 677 37.03 2.21 7.80
C VAL A 677 37.57 2.91 6.56
N ARG A 678 38.33 2.18 5.75
CA ARG A 678 38.77 2.59 4.41
C ARG A 678 38.54 1.46 3.42
N LEU A 679 37.60 1.65 2.50
CA LEU A 679 37.21 0.68 1.49
C LEU A 679 37.60 1.21 0.10
N GLU A 680 38.34 0.41 -0.65
CA GLU A 680 38.61 0.62 -2.08
C GLU A 680 37.89 -0.44 -2.89
N VAL A 681 37.12 -0.03 -3.89
CA VAL A 681 36.41 -0.94 -4.79
C VAL A 681 36.85 -0.66 -6.20
N THR A 682 37.37 -1.67 -6.88
CA THR A 682 37.73 -1.63 -8.30
C THR A 682 36.86 -2.61 -9.08
N THR A 683 36.92 -2.59 -10.41
CA THR A 683 36.23 -3.60 -11.24
C THR A 683 36.83 -5.01 -11.09
N GLN A 684 38.00 -5.15 -10.45
CA GLN A 684 38.71 -6.42 -10.30
C GLN A 684 38.63 -6.97 -8.87
N ASP A 685 38.76 -6.09 -7.87
CA ASP A 685 38.87 -6.47 -6.47
C ASP A 685 38.27 -5.43 -5.52
N ILE A 686 38.06 -5.86 -4.28
CA ILE A 686 37.56 -5.04 -3.19
C ILE A 686 38.56 -5.14 -2.05
N THR A 687 39.03 -4.00 -1.55
CA THR A 687 40.04 -3.94 -0.49
C THR A 687 39.49 -3.14 0.69
N LEU A 688 39.28 -3.82 1.82
CA LEU A 688 38.90 -3.20 3.08
C LEU A 688 40.13 -3.06 3.98
N SER A 689 40.37 -1.86 4.49
CA SER A 689 41.36 -1.58 5.52
C SER A 689 40.65 -1.03 6.75
N GLN A 690 40.85 -1.67 7.90
CA GLN A 690 40.29 -1.27 9.18
C GLN A 690 41.29 -1.61 10.30
N ASP A 691 41.59 -0.64 11.17
CA ASP A 691 42.44 -0.83 12.36
C ASP A 691 43.80 -1.51 12.07
N GLY A 692 44.40 -1.20 10.91
CA GLY A 692 45.69 -1.75 10.47
C GLY A 692 45.63 -3.16 9.86
N ARG A 693 44.44 -3.78 9.77
CA ARG A 693 44.21 -5.04 9.05
C ARG A 693 43.65 -4.76 7.66
N GLN A 694 44.17 -5.46 6.66
CA GLN A 694 43.73 -5.35 5.27
C GLN A 694 43.15 -6.68 4.79
N VAL A 695 41.93 -6.63 4.25
CA VAL A 695 41.24 -7.77 3.65
C VAL A 695 41.01 -7.47 2.18
N LYS A 696 41.37 -8.42 1.32
CA LYS A 696 41.15 -8.34 -0.13
C LYS A 696 40.12 -9.40 -0.54
N LEU A 697 39.08 -8.97 -1.24
CA LEU A 697 38.02 -9.81 -1.79
C LEU A 697 38.04 -9.71 -3.32
N LEU A 698 37.64 -10.78 -4.00
CA LEU A 698 37.51 -10.82 -5.45
C LEU A 698 36.03 -10.94 -5.81
N TRP A 699 35.60 -10.24 -6.87
CA TRP A 699 34.22 -10.33 -7.36
C TRP A 699 33.81 -11.75 -7.76
N SER A 700 34.75 -12.64 -8.07
CA SER A 700 34.48 -14.05 -8.43
C SER A 700 33.89 -14.88 -7.30
N ASP A 701 34.08 -14.46 -6.05
CA ASP A 701 33.80 -15.28 -4.87
C ASP A 701 32.74 -14.60 -4.00
N PRO A 702 31.66 -15.29 -3.62
CA PRO A 702 30.73 -14.75 -2.65
C PRO A 702 31.44 -14.65 -1.29
N ALA A 703 31.30 -13.53 -0.62
CA ALA A 703 31.92 -13.29 0.68
C ALA A 703 30.97 -12.51 1.59
N SER A 704 30.90 -12.91 2.86
CA SER A 704 30.22 -12.12 3.89
C SER A 704 31.20 -11.90 5.04
N LEU A 705 31.53 -10.65 5.28
CA LEU A 705 32.39 -10.23 6.37
C LEU A 705 31.53 -9.41 7.34
N LYS A 706 31.30 -9.96 8.53
CA LYS A 706 30.61 -9.25 9.61
C LYS A 706 31.64 -8.66 10.57
N GLY A 707 31.58 -7.34 10.75
CA GLY A 707 32.53 -6.59 11.55
C GLY A 707 31.84 -5.78 12.64
N LEU A 708 32.63 -5.25 13.59
CA LEU A 708 32.11 -4.36 14.64
C LEU A 708 31.77 -2.96 14.13
N SER A 709 32.30 -2.57 12.97
CA SER A 709 32.15 -1.22 12.39
C SER A 709 31.61 -1.23 10.95
N VAL A 710 31.88 -2.30 10.19
CA VAL A 710 31.41 -2.45 8.81
C VAL A 710 31.05 -3.91 8.54
N ASP A 711 29.89 -4.11 7.93
CA ASP A 711 29.49 -5.38 7.34
C ASP A 711 29.58 -5.28 5.81
N LEU A 712 30.29 -6.23 5.21
CA LEU A 712 30.37 -6.40 3.77
C LEU A 712 29.65 -7.67 3.35
N HIS A 713 28.75 -7.57 2.39
CA HIS A 713 28.12 -8.72 1.74
C HIS A 713 28.33 -8.64 0.24
N LEU A 714 29.22 -9.48 -0.27
CA LEU A 714 29.58 -9.61 -1.67
C LEU A 714 28.83 -10.78 -2.29
N THR A 715 27.92 -10.47 -3.22
CA THR A 715 27.29 -11.45 -4.10
C THR A 715 28.18 -11.67 -5.31
N LYS A 716 28.42 -12.95 -5.64
CA LYS A 716 29.28 -13.35 -6.76
C LYS A 716 28.97 -12.54 -8.03
N GLU A 717 30.01 -11.91 -8.55
CA GLU A 717 30.12 -11.20 -9.82
C GLU A 717 29.20 -10.00 -10.01
N ARG A 718 28.55 -9.50 -8.95
CA ARG A 718 27.51 -8.49 -9.11
C ARG A 718 27.49 -7.39 -8.06
N ILE A 719 27.26 -7.72 -6.79
CA ILE A 719 26.85 -6.71 -5.80
C ILE A 719 27.77 -6.73 -4.59
N LEU A 720 28.28 -5.57 -4.20
CA LEU A 720 28.85 -5.35 -2.88
C LEU A 720 27.88 -4.48 -2.07
N MET A 721 27.27 -5.06 -1.05
CA MET A 721 26.48 -4.34 -0.06
C MET A 721 27.37 -3.97 1.12
N VAL A 722 27.38 -2.68 1.47
CA VAL A 722 28.19 -2.14 2.57
C VAL A 722 27.25 -1.54 3.61
N THR A 723 27.34 -2.02 4.84
CA THR A 723 26.58 -1.50 5.97
C THR A 723 27.56 -0.96 6.99
N LEU A 724 27.58 0.36 7.20
CA LEU A 724 28.39 1.00 8.23
C LEU A 724 27.58 1.09 9.52
N ARG A 725 28.18 0.72 10.65
CA ARG A 725 27.50 0.67 11.94
C ARG A 725 26.93 2.03 12.34
N ASP A 726 25.65 2.03 12.75
CA ASP A 726 24.91 3.22 13.20
C ASP A 726 24.97 4.39 12.19
N SER A 727 25.19 4.07 10.92
CA SER A 727 25.43 5.00 9.80
C SER A 727 24.68 4.50 8.54
N VAL A 728 25.07 4.99 7.37
CA VAL A 728 24.39 4.73 6.10
C VAL A 728 24.73 3.34 5.51
N LYS A 729 23.75 2.77 4.82
CA LYS A 729 23.91 1.60 3.97
C LYS A 729 23.94 1.98 2.50
N PHE A 730 24.86 1.39 1.74
CA PHE A 730 24.96 1.60 0.29
C PHE A 730 25.33 0.32 -0.46
N VAL A 731 25.09 0.35 -1.75
CA VAL A 731 25.31 -0.73 -2.70
C VAL A 731 26.26 -0.24 -3.79
N ILE A 732 27.29 -1.05 -4.05
CA ILE A 732 28.18 -0.89 -5.20
C ILE A 732 27.93 -2.05 -6.15
N LEU A 733 27.57 -1.72 -7.39
CA LEU A 733 27.20 -2.67 -8.42
C LEU A 733 28.33 -2.78 -9.46
N LEU A 734 28.77 -4.00 -9.77
CA LEU A 734 29.68 -4.27 -10.90
C LEU A 734 28.86 -4.55 -12.16
N HIS A 735 28.95 -3.66 -13.13
CA HIS A 735 28.40 -3.88 -14.47
C HIS A 735 29.43 -4.62 -15.31
N LYS A 736 29.18 -5.90 -15.56
CA LYS A 736 30.03 -6.73 -16.41
C LYS A 736 29.66 -6.59 -17.88
N VAL A 737 30.62 -6.15 -18.66
CA VAL A 737 30.53 -6.11 -20.11
C VAL A 737 31.11 -7.41 -20.68
N TRP A 738 30.53 -7.94 -21.76
CA TRP A 738 31.05 -9.16 -22.36
C TRP A 738 32.54 -8.98 -22.77
N LYS A 739 33.37 -10.00 -22.57
CA LYS A 739 34.85 -9.90 -22.68
C LYS A 739 35.36 -9.31 -24.02
N SER A 740 34.65 -9.53 -25.12
CA SER A 740 34.98 -9.04 -26.46
C SER A 740 34.14 -7.83 -26.91
N HIS A 741 33.63 -6.99 -26.00
CA HIS A 741 32.78 -5.86 -26.39
C HIS A 741 33.61 -4.76 -27.05
N PRO A 742 33.22 -4.33 -28.27
CA PRO A 742 34.00 -3.35 -29.03
C PRO A 742 34.00 -1.97 -28.38
N TYR A 743 32.90 -1.61 -27.70
CA TYR A 743 32.69 -0.28 -27.10
C TYR A 743 32.97 -0.25 -25.59
N HIS A 744 32.27 -1.06 -24.79
CA HIS A 744 32.30 -0.95 -23.32
C HIS A 744 33.35 -1.81 -22.57
N GLN A 745 33.70 -1.37 -21.37
CA GLN A 745 34.46 -2.11 -20.36
C GLN A 745 33.70 -2.17 -19.03
N ASP A 746 34.07 -3.10 -18.14
CA ASP A 746 33.44 -3.22 -16.82
C ASP A 746 33.51 -1.89 -16.05
N TYR A 747 32.44 -1.54 -15.35
CA TYR A 747 32.35 -0.31 -14.56
C TYR A 747 31.52 -0.52 -13.28
N LEU A 748 31.55 0.47 -12.40
CA LEU A 748 30.90 0.47 -11.09
C LEU A 748 29.73 1.46 -11.05
N GLY A 749 28.62 1.03 -10.46
CA GLY A 749 27.52 1.89 -10.02
C GLY A 749 27.53 2.06 -8.50
N PHE A 750 27.16 3.24 -8.01
CA PHE A 750 27.06 3.55 -6.58
C PHE A 750 25.64 4.00 -6.23
N TYR A 751 25.02 3.35 -5.25
CA TYR A 751 23.63 3.57 -4.86
C TYR A 751 23.50 3.62 -3.34
N THR A 752 22.88 4.66 -2.81
CA THR A 752 22.62 4.79 -1.36
C THR A 752 21.24 4.22 -1.03
N LEU A 753 21.13 3.38 0.01
CA LEU A 753 19.87 2.75 0.41
C LEU A 753 19.17 3.48 1.57
N ASP A 754 19.95 3.99 2.53
CA ASP A 754 19.42 4.64 3.74
C ASP A 754 19.87 6.10 3.82
N SER A 755 19.66 6.87 2.74
CA SER A 755 20.12 8.26 2.63
C SER A 755 19.59 9.18 3.72
N HIS A 756 18.43 8.86 4.31
CA HIS A 756 17.82 9.57 5.44
C HIS A 756 18.63 9.51 6.75
N LEU A 757 19.58 8.58 6.88
CA LEU A 757 20.48 8.49 8.03
C LEU A 757 21.70 9.43 7.92
N LEU A 758 21.92 10.05 6.77
CA LEU A 758 22.98 11.04 6.58
C LEU A 758 22.56 12.38 7.18
N SER A 759 23.53 13.11 7.72
CA SER A 759 23.22 14.37 8.42
C SER A 759 22.65 15.44 7.46
N PRO A 760 21.96 16.47 7.97
CA PRO A 760 21.52 17.62 7.16
C PRO A 760 22.68 18.37 6.48
N SER A 761 23.93 18.14 6.91
CA SER A 761 25.13 18.76 6.32
C SER A 761 25.79 17.94 5.21
N VAL A 762 25.18 16.81 4.82
CA VAL A 762 25.68 15.96 3.74
C VAL A 762 25.67 16.72 2.40
N HIS A 763 26.75 16.58 1.65
CA HIS A 763 26.95 17.22 0.36
C HIS A 763 27.76 16.31 -0.58
N GLY A 764 28.33 16.86 -1.66
CA GLY A 764 28.87 16.11 -2.81
C GLY A 764 27.90 16.09 -4.00
N LEU A 765 28.31 15.46 -5.10
CA LEU A 765 27.51 15.36 -6.34
C LEU A 765 26.16 14.66 -6.13
N LEU A 766 26.12 13.66 -5.27
CA LEU A 766 24.88 12.95 -4.91
C LEU A 766 24.32 13.43 -3.57
N GLY A 767 25.20 13.69 -2.60
CA GLY A 767 24.79 14.01 -1.22
C GLY A 767 23.86 15.21 -1.12
N GLN A 768 24.02 16.22 -1.98
CA GLN A 768 23.18 17.42 -1.99
C GLN A 768 21.69 17.17 -2.27
N PHE A 769 21.34 15.98 -2.78
CA PHE A 769 19.96 15.61 -3.12
C PHE A 769 19.30 14.71 -2.08
N TYR A 770 20.03 14.25 -1.06
CA TYR A 770 19.53 13.27 -0.08
C TYR A 770 18.53 13.82 0.94
N HIS A 771 18.40 15.15 1.05
CA HIS A 771 17.33 15.83 1.80
C HIS A 771 16.28 16.48 0.88
N GLY A 772 16.17 15.98 -0.35
CA GLY A 772 15.18 16.40 -1.33
C GLY A 772 15.63 17.55 -2.22
N VAL A 773 15.04 17.63 -3.42
CA VAL A 773 15.21 18.73 -4.36
C VAL A 773 13.87 19.15 -4.94
N GLY A 774 13.55 20.44 -4.78
CA GLY A 774 12.35 21.04 -5.36
C GLY A 774 12.58 21.46 -6.81
N PHE A 775 11.80 20.91 -7.73
CA PHE A 775 11.72 21.41 -9.11
C PHE A 775 10.27 21.46 -9.61
N GLU A 776 10.01 22.28 -10.63
CA GLU A 776 8.73 22.31 -11.36
C GLU A 776 9.03 22.03 -12.84
N VAL A 777 8.18 21.29 -13.53
CA VAL A 777 8.33 21.05 -14.98
C VAL A 777 7.16 21.69 -15.69
N GLY A 778 7.46 22.56 -16.65
CA GLY A 778 6.52 23.27 -17.51
C GLY A 778 6.91 23.15 -18.98
N ASP A 779 6.11 23.75 -19.86
CA ASP A 779 6.35 23.82 -21.31
C ASP A 779 6.70 22.47 -21.96
N LEU A 780 5.84 21.48 -21.75
CA LEU A 780 5.93 20.18 -22.42
C LEU A 780 5.83 20.35 -23.94
N ARG A 781 6.84 19.85 -24.64
CA ARG A 781 7.00 19.90 -26.09
C ARG A 781 7.24 18.48 -26.60
N GLN A 782 6.78 18.22 -27.81
CA GLN A 782 7.09 16.96 -28.48
C GLN A 782 8.60 16.94 -28.78
N GLY A 783 9.31 15.98 -28.20
CA GLY A 783 10.74 15.80 -28.44
C GLY A 783 11.01 15.12 -29.78
N GLU A 784 12.28 15.00 -30.14
CA GLU A 784 12.71 14.38 -31.42
C GLU A 784 12.24 12.93 -31.58
N VAL A 785 12.03 12.23 -30.46
CA VAL A 785 11.41 10.91 -30.41
C VAL A 785 10.02 11.06 -29.78
N PRO A 786 8.93 10.59 -30.42
CA PRO A 786 7.56 10.76 -29.93
C PRO A 786 7.32 10.27 -28.50
N GLU A 787 8.09 9.27 -28.05
CA GLU A 787 8.01 8.66 -26.72
C GLU A 787 8.88 9.38 -25.67
N LYS A 788 9.63 10.43 -26.05
CA LYS A 788 10.53 11.21 -25.20
C LYS A 788 10.21 12.70 -25.30
N PRO A 789 9.17 13.20 -24.61
CA PRO A 789 8.84 14.62 -24.65
C PRO A 789 9.94 15.46 -23.99
N ASP A 790 10.20 16.63 -24.58
CA ASP A 790 11.04 17.66 -23.99
C ASP A 790 10.21 18.56 -23.09
N ALA A 791 10.81 19.12 -22.06
CA ALA A 791 10.16 20.06 -21.16
C ALA A 791 11.17 21.06 -20.62
N THR A 792 10.66 22.07 -19.94
CA THR A 792 11.45 23.06 -19.22
C THR A 792 11.31 22.80 -17.72
N MET A 793 12.42 22.53 -17.06
CA MET A 793 12.51 22.31 -15.62
C MET A 793 13.00 23.57 -14.92
N TYR A 794 12.27 23.99 -13.90
CA TYR A 794 12.63 25.06 -12.98
C TYR A 794 13.14 24.45 -11.69
N VAL A 795 14.45 24.52 -11.44
CA VAL A 795 15.10 23.90 -10.29
C VAL A 795 16.14 24.85 -9.72
N LYS A 796 16.17 25.03 -8.39
CA LYS A 796 17.12 25.93 -7.70
C LYS A 796 17.24 27.33 -8.34
N GLY A 797 16.13 27.90 -8.81
CA GLY A 797 16.10 29.22 -9.48
C GLY A 797 16.64 29.25 -10.91
N HIS A 798 16.97 28.10 -11.50
CA HIS A 798 17.45 27.95 -12.88
C HIS A 798 16.39 27.32 -13.77
N GLN A 799 16.43 27.67 -15.06
CA GLN A 799 15.60 27.08 -16.10
C GLN A 799 16.46 26.13 -16.96
N LEU A 800 16.11 24.84 -16.95
CA LEU A 800 16.83 23.78 -17.64
C LEU A 800 15.94 23.13 -18.70
N ASN A 801 16.50 22.81 -19.86
CA ASN A 801 15.82 21.94 -20.81
C ASN A 801 16.06 20.48 -20.42
N VAL A 802 14.97 19.73 -20.29
CA VAL A 802 14.98 18.33 -19.86
C VAL A 802 14.19 17.47 -20.82
N THR A 803 14.54 16.20 -20.91
CA THR A 803 13.81 15.23 -21.74
C THR A 803 13.30 14.09 -20.86
N ARG A 804 12.04 13.69 -21.02
CA ARG A 804 11.51 12.51 -20.33
C ARG A 804 12.01 11.25 -21.02
N GLY A 805 12.59 10.32 -20.27
CA GLY A 805 13.03 9.03 -20.82
C GLY A 805 13.00 7.93 -19.78
N TRP A 806 13.02 6.68 -20.26
CA TRP A 806 13.20 5.51 -19.41
C TRP A 806 14.69 5.25 -19.20
N GLN A 807 15.10 5.03 -17.95
CA GLN A 807 16.44 4.61 -17.56
C GLN A 807 16.37 3.33 -16.75
N ARG A 808 17.44 2.54 -16.75
CA ARG A 808 17.45 1.26 -16.04
C ARG A 808 17.96 1.45 -14.61
N ASP A 809 17.13 1.10 -13.65
CA ASP A 809 17.54 1.01 -12.25
C ASP A 809 17.81 -0.45 -11.87
N PHE A 810 19.03 -0.71 -11.43
CA PHE A 810 19.49 -2.04 -11.06
C PHE A 810 19.44 -2.31 -9.55
N ARG A 811 18.87 -1.39 -8.74
CA ARG A 811 18.75 -1.57 -7.28
C ARG A 811 17.79 -2.70 -6.89
N LYS A 812 16.70 -2.90 -7.63
CA LYS A 812 15.66 -3.92 -7.35
C LYS A 812 15.83 -5.19 -8.19
N ASP A 813 15.96 -5.04 -9.52
CA ASP A 813 16.31 -6.15 -10.43
C ASP A 813 17.73 -5.95 -10.97
N VAL A 814 18.69 -6.59 -10.30
CA VAL A 814 20.11 -6.48 -10.63
C VAL A 814 20.47 -7.23 -11.92
N LYS A 815 19.60 -8.11 -12.42
CA LYS A 815 19.86 -8.92 -13.63
C LYS A 815 19.35 -8.24 -14.89
N ASN A 816 18.15 -7.67 -14.84
CA ASN A 816 17.51 -7.10 -16.02
C ASN A 816 17.43 -5.57 -15.98
N GLY A 817 17.49 -4.97 -14.78
CA GLY A 817 17.18 -3.56 -14.54
C GLY A 817 15.68 -3.29 -14.64
N GLU A 818 15.14 -2.46 -13.76
CA GLU A 818 13.77 -1.95 -13.84
C GLU A 818 13.76 -0.66 -14.67
N ASN A 819 12.81 -0.49 -15.58
CA ASN A 819 12.69 0.76 -16.32
C ASN A 819 12.03 1.82 -15.43
N VAL A 820 12.79 2.82 -15.03
CA VAL A 820 12.34 3.97 -14.25
C VAL A 820 12.21 5.18 -15.16
N PRO A 821 11.05 5.87 -15.18
CA PRO A 821 10.90 7.07 -15.98
C PRO A 821 11.58 8.23 -15.26
N CYS A 822 12.47 8.96 -15.93
CA CYS A 822 13.19 10.08 -15.34
C CYS A 822 13.31 11.29 -16.28
N TRP A 823 13.49 12.46 -15.68
CA TRP A 823 13.81 13.69 -16.38
C TRP A 823 15.32 13.82 -16.56
N PHE A 824 15.76 13.82 -17.81
CA PHE A 824 17.17 13.87 -18.16
C PHE A 824 17.65 15.30 -18.33
N VAL A 825 18.69 15.69 -17.60
CA VAL A 825 19.37 16.98 -17.71
C VAL A 825 20.62 16.83 -18.58
N HIS A 826 20.58 17.38 -19.80
CA HIS A 826 21.65 17.21 -20.81
C HIS A 826 22.91 18.07 -20.57
N SER A 827 22.92 18.94 -19.55
CA SER A 827 23.96 19.96 -19.32
C SER A 827 25.08 19.54 -18.36
N ASN A 828 25.42 18.25 -18.29
CA ASN A 828 26.33 17.71 -17.26
C ASN A 828 25.92 18.11 -15.82
N GLY A 829 24.61 18.16 -15.55
CA GLY A 829 24.07 18.60 -14.27
C GLY A 829 24.17 20.11 -14.01
N THR A 830 24.66 20.92 -14.94
CA THR A 830 24.78 22.39 -14.77
C THR A 830 23.41 23.01 -14.48
N GLY A 831 23.33 23.76 -13.37
CA GLY A 831 22.11 24.37 -12.86
C GLY A 831 21.20 23.42 -12.05
N LEU A 832 21.48 22.11 -12.07
CA LEU A 832 20.88 21.12 -11.17
C LEU A 832 21.76 20.90 -9.93
N ILE A 833 23.07 20.75 -10.11
CA ILE A 833 24.06 20.66 -9.03
C ILE A 833 24.43 22.05 -8.50
N ASP A 834 24.81 22.13 -7.23
CA ASP A 834 25.37 23.36 -6.67
C ASP A 834 26.77 23.61 -7.26
N GLY A 835 26.96 24.75 -7.93
CA GLY A 835 28.21 25.06 -8.63
C GLY A 835 28.36 24.31 -9.97
N SER A 836 29.60 23.92 -10.27
CA SER A 836 29.99 23.21 -11.49
C SER A 836 30.57 21.83 -11.14
N ALA A 837 30.58 20.90 -12.09
CA ALA A 837 31.17 19.58 -11.87
C ALA A 837 32.66 19.66 -11.45
N ALA A 838 33.38 20.70 -11.89
CA ALA A 838 34.77 20.94 -11.54
C ALA A 838 34.98 21.20 -10.04
N ASP A 839 33.97 21.76 -9.35
CA ASP A 839 34.03 22.06 -7.92
C ASP A 839 34.04 20.79 -7.04
N TYR A 840 33.69 19.65 -7.63
CA TYR A 840 33.68 18.35 -6.97
C TYR A 840 34.92 17.50 -7.30
N ILE A 841 35.87 18.02 -8.08
CA ILE A 841 37.09 17.29 -8.43
C ILE A 841 38.07 17.27 -7.26
N VAL A 842 38.56 16.09 -6.90
CA VAL A 842 39.51 15.88 -5.80
C VAL A 842 40.84 15.30 -6.28
N SER A 843 41.91 15.59 -5.56
CA SER A 843 43.28 15.13 -5.91
C SER A 843 43.57 13.66 -5.56
N GLY A 844 42.60 12.93 -4.96
CA GLY A 844 42.80 11.54 -4.57
C GLY A 844 41.53 10.88 -4.04
N LEU A 845 41.47 9.55 -4.20
CA LEU A 845 40.29 8.73 -3.87
C LEU A 845 39.90 8.78 -2.38
N PHE A 846 40.83 9.15 -1.49
CA PHE A 846 40.62 9.24 -0.05
C PHE A 846 40.91 10.66 0.50
N LYS A 847 40.92 11.66 -0.37
CA LYS A 847 41.14 13.06 -0.01
C LYS A 847 39.81 13.81 -0.08
N THR A 848 39.66 14.84 0.76
CA THR A 848 38.55 15.78 0.66
C THR A 848 38.84 16.85 -0.38
N VAL A 849 37.76 17.48 -0.89
CA VAL A 849 37.80 18.71 -1.69
C VAL A 849 38.50 19.82 -0.93
#